data_AF-A0A9J6DTC4-F1
#
_entry.id   AF-A0A9J6DTC4-F1
#
_cell.length_a   1.000
_cell.length_b   1.000
_cell.length_c   1.000
_cell.angle_alpha   90.00
_cell.angle_beta   90.00
_cell.angle_gamma   90.00
#
_symmetry.space_group_name_H-M   'P 1'
#
loop_
_entity.id
_entity.type
_entity.pdbx_description
1 polymer ?
#
loop_
_entity_poly.entity_id
_entity_poly.type
_entity_poly.pdbx_seq_one_letter_code
_entity_poly.pdbx_strand_id
1 'polypeptide(L)'
;MALVGGSHHGPEARTSTSLRVGVVQPLLTDLYQITMAYAYWKSGKHDDEAVFDLFFRKNPFQGEFTVFAGLEDCIRFLQTFRYSTSDIEYLKSILPASVEPEYYDYLSSLTAEKVKLYAVPEGTVVFPRVPLIRVEGPLAVLQLFETTLLNLVNYASLVTTNAARFRLAAGSNISLLEFGLRRAQGPDGGLSASKYTYLGGFDGTSNVLAGKLFNIPLKGTHAHAFIMSFSCLEDCKLRKLKAVGGEEVDFLALCCKWRKELTGLFKTIEDEASSGELAAFISYAVSFPQNFLALIDTYDVLRSGLLNFSAVAMALNDLGYRAVGVRIDSGDLAYLSSCAFNIFDELANKYNQEWFRTLTIVASNDINEETIVSLNEQGHKINSFGIGTHLVTCQKQPALGCVYKLVEIKNLSCIKLSLDIQKVTIPGKKACYRLYGHQVVQRSSVMKSAEVAESGIGDVAEQGAGAAATGRRVWSCILPMALQENLEGPGERARLTSEPRGSSSSFRRVVWRRGCCYACESTANVHASEKGNLCQGQPASPPDANNSTASSRGGAFLSRTHSEPIEAIGASLSGESDEMPGVVTRPWVQPRAAQRLQIARELPTLDAIRNRVKESLKTLRPDIKRTLNPTPYKVSVSDHLYMFMHELWLQNAPIGELS
;
A
#
# COMPACT_ATOMS: atom_id res chain seq x y z
N MET A 1 -43.75 15.16 -43.53
CA MET A 1 -43.60 15.13 -45.00
C MET A 1 -42.18 14.69 -45.28
N ALA A 2 -41.95 13.50 -45.90
CA ALA A 2 -40.66 12.86 -46.28
C ALA A 2 -39.52 12.80 -45.22
N LEU A 3 -39.04 11.65 -44.72
CA LEU A 3 -38.25 10.56 -45.38
C LEU A 3 -36.88 11.09 -45.92
N VAL A 4 -35.71 10.44 -45.75
CA VAL A 4 -35.30 9.14 -45.14
C VAL A 4 -33.76 9.12 -44.93
N GLY A 5 -33.25 8.28 -44.02
CA GLY A 5 -31.95 7.60 -44.21
C GLY A 5 -30.68 8.20 -43.56
N GLY A 6 -30.18 7.53 -42.52
CA GLY A 6 -28.84 7.74 -41.94
C GLY A 6 -28.49 6.58 -41.01
N SER A 7 -27.45 5.82 -41.34
CA SER A 7 -27.14 4.51 -40.74
C SER A 7 -26.68 4.57 -39.28
N HIS A 8 -27.05 3.54 -38.51
CA HIS A 8 -26.44 3.27 -37.20
C HIS A 8 -24.93 3.06 -37.34
N HIS A 9 -24.15 3.99 -36.81
CA HIS A 9 -22.80 3.72 -36.32
C HIS A 9 -22.83 3.83 -34.80
N GLY A 10 -22.53 2.73 -34.12
CA GLY A 10 -22.23 2.76 -32.69
C GLY A 10 -20.97 3.59 -32.43
N PRO A 11 -20.72 4.01 -31.19
CA PRO A 11 -19.51 4.75 -30.87
C PRO A 11 -18.29 3.82 -31.04
N GLU A 12 -17.60 3.95 -32.16
CA GLU A 12 -16.26 3.37 -32.31
C GLU A 12 -15.40 3.86 -31.15
N ALA A 13 -14.76 2.91 -30.46
CA ALA A 13 -13.90 3.20 -29.34
C ALA A 13 -12.68 3.99 -29.83
N ARG A 14 -12.76 5.33 -29.73
CA ARG A 14 -11.61 6.21 -29.92
C ARG A 14 -10.50 5.74 -28.97
N THR A 15 -9.48 5.11 -29.53
CA THR A 15 -8.32 4.58 -28.81
C THR A 15 -7.76 5.67 -27.89
N SER A 16 -7.58 5.33 -26.62
CA SER A 16 -7.31 6.28 -25.51
C SER A 16 -5.94 6.97 -25.55
N THR A 17 -5.24 6.91 -26.68
CA THR A 17 -3.84 7.28 -26.87
C THR A 17 -3.61 8.79 -27.02
N SER A 18 -4.60 9.58 -27.45
CA SER A 18 -4.38 10.99 -27.85
C SER A 18 -4.74 12.05 -26.79
N LEU A 19 -5.17 11.65 -25.58
CA LEU A 19 -5.76 12.56 -24.58
C LEU A 19 -4.92 12.76 -23.30
N ARG A 20 -3.62 12.43 -23.36
CA ARG A 20 -2.64 12.79 -22.30
C ARG A 20 -1.32 13.26 -22.89
N VAL A 21 -1.22 14.58 -23.15
CA VAL A 21 0.05 15.28 -22.93
C VAL A 21 0.17 15.43 -21.41
N GLY A 22 0.67 14.38 -20.76
CA GLY A 22 0.68 14.28 -19.31
C GLY A 22 1.89 14.95 -18.67
N VAL A 23 1.78 15.26 -17.37
CA VAL A 23 2.90 15.78 -16.54
C VAL A 23 4.10 14.82 -16.52
N VAL A 24 3.88 13.53 -16.85
CA VAL A 24 4.89 12.48 -16.93
C VAL A 24 5.64 12.54 -18.27
N GLN A 25 6.79 13.22 -18.26
CA GLN A 25 7.67 13.47 -19.41
C GLN A 25 9.15 13.41 -18.96
N PRO A 26 10.16 13.43 -19.86
CA PRO A 26 11.58 13.30 -19.46
C PRO A 26 12.10 14.38 -18.50
N LEU A 27 11.47 15.57 -18.48
CA LEU A 27 11.77 16.62 -17.50
C LEU A 27 11.08 16.41 -16.13
N LEU A 28 10.26 15.37 -15.94
CA LEU A 28 9.81 14.93 -14.61
C LEU A 28 10.92 14.12 -13.92
N THR A 29 12.04 14.81 -13.68
CA THR A 29 13.29 14.27 -13.15
C THR A 29 14.03 15.33 -12.34
N ASP A 30 14.97 14.91 -11.50
CA ASP A 30 15.80 15.86 -10.76
C ASP A 30 16.95 16.37 -11.65
N LEU A 31 17.35 17.63 -11.51
CA LEU A 31 18.44 18.23 -12.30
C LEU A 31 19.75 17.42 -12.23
N TYR A 32 20.06 16.82 -11.08
CA TYR A 32 21.27 16.02 -10.92
C TYR A 32 21.28 14.74 -11.80
N GLN A 33 20.12 14.24 -12.24
CA GLN A 33 20.05 13.12 -13.19
C GLN A 33 20.59 13.55 -14.57
N ILE A 34 20.24 14.76 -15.02
CA ILE A 34 20.73 15.34 -16.28
C ILE A 34 22.24 15.62 -16.22
N THR A 35 22.75 16.13 -15.10
CA THR A 35 24.19 16.43 -14.96
C THR A 35 25.03 15.16 -14.77
N MET A 36 24.51 14.11 -14.11
CA MET A 36 25.16 12.80 -14.09
C MET A 36 25.15 12.12 -15.46
N ALA A 37 24.04 12.20 -16.22
CA ALA A 37 24.00 11.70 -17.59
C ALA A 37 25.03 12.40 -18.50
N TYR A 38 25.23 13.71 -18.33
CA TYR A 38 26.31 14.46 -18.98
C TYR A 38 27.70 13.98 -18.56
N ALA A 39 27.93 13.75 -17.25
CA ALA A 39 29.20 13.23 -16.77
C ALA A 39 29.50 11.81 -17.30
N TYR A 40 28.49 10.95 -17.43
CA TYR A 40 28.61 9.64 -18.10
C TYR A 40 28.84 9.78 -19.60
N TRP A 41 28.22 10.78 -20.25
CA TRP A 41 28.45 11.06 -21.66
C TRP A 41 29.92 11.45 -21.91
N LYS A 42 30.39 12.48 -21.20
CA LYS A 42 31.75 13.03 -21.27
C LYS A 42 32.86 12.06 -20.87
N SER A 43 32.56 11.11 -19.98
CA SER A 43 33.50 10.03 -19.59
C SER A 43 33.42 8.78 -20.48
N GLY A 44 32.60 8.77 -21.53
CA GLY A 44 32.44 7.61 -22.42
C GLY A 44 31.75 6.40 -21.77
N LYS A 45 31.05 6.60 -20.66
CA LYS A 45 30.36 5.55 -19.86
C LYS A 45 28.85 5.46 -20.12
N HIS A 46 28.28 6.38 -20.88
CA HIS A 46 26.83 6.49 -21.10
C HIS A 46 26.18 5.25 -21.71
N ASP A 47 26.89 4.57 -22.63
CA ASP A 47 26.48 3.32 -23.28
C ASP A 47 26.92 2.05 -22.51
N ASP A 48 27.53 2.16 -21.32
CA ASP A 48 27.85 1.00 -20.48
C ASP A 48 26.56 0.21 -20.15
N GLU A 49 26.53 -1.10 -20.40
CA GLU A 49 25.37 -1.92 -20.01
C GLU A 49 25.26 -1.99 -18.49
N ALA A 50 24.11 -1.58 -17.96
CA ALA A 50 23.82 -1.46 -16.54
C ALA A 50 22.49 -2.12 -16.17
N VAL A 51 22.34 -2.47 -14.89
CA VAL A 51 21.13 -3.05 -14.31
C VAL A 51 20.74 -2.31 -13.05
N PHE A 52 19.50 -1.86 -12.98
CA PHE A 52 18.92 -1.24 -11.79
C PHE A 52 17.70 -2.04 -11.30
N ASP A 53 17.62 -2.25 -9.98
CA ASP A 53 16.43 -2.79 -9.31
C ASP A 53 15.70 -1.67 -8.55
N LEU A 54 14.38 -1.60 -8.69
CA LEU A 54 13.45 -0.78 -7.91
C LEU A 54 12.79 -1.66 -6.84
N PHE A 55 12.97 -1.33 -5.56
CA PHE A 55 12.37 -2.04 -4.42
C PHE A 55 12.06 -1.07 -3.28
N PHE A 56 11.43 -1.52 -2.20
CA PHE A 56 11.16 -0.69 -1.01
C PHE A 56 11.71 -1.34 0.26
N ARG A 57 11.93 -0.56 1.33
CA ARG A 57 12.67 -1.03 2.52
C ARG A 57 11.81 -1.50 3.69
N LYS A 58 10.59 -1.00 3.83
CA LYS A 58 9.63 -1.34 4.91
C LYS A 58 8.21 -1.29 4.37
N ASN A 59 7.35 -2.22 4.79
CA ASN A 59 5.93 -2.16 4.48
C ASN A 59 5.30 -0.87 5.09
N PRO A 60 4.28 -0.28 4.44
CA PRO A 60 3.67 0.95 4.92
C PRO A 60 2.65 0.69 6.03
N PHE A 61 2.28 1.75 6.75
CA PHE A 61 1.19 1.77 7.75
C PHE A 61 1.38 0.79 8.92
N GLN A 62 2.64 0.41 9.22
CA GLN A 62 2.99 -0.64 10.19
C GLN A 62 2.35 -2.01 9.88
N GLY A 63 1.98 -2.25 8.61
CA GLY A 63 1.53 -3.56 8.12
C GLY A 63 2.68 -4.46 7.68
N GLU A 64 2.37 -5.70 7.31
CA GLU A 64 3.36 -6.67 6.79
C GLU A 64 3.14 -7.04 5.32
N PHE A 65 2.39 -6.23 4.58
CA PHE A 65 2.24 -6.38 3.14
C PHE A 65 2.14 -5.03 2.42
N THR A 66 2.52 -5.04 1.15
CA THR A 66 2.32 -3.94 0.19
C THR A 66 1.65 -4.52 -1.07
N VAL A 67 0.83 -3.76 -1.79
CA VAL A 67 0.29 -4.15 -3.10
C VAL A 67 1.00 -3.34 -4.18
N PHE A 68 1.65 -4.02 -5.13
CA PHE A 68 2.41 -3.34 -6.19
C PHE A 68 1.48 -2.72 -7.24
N ALA A 69 1.66 -1.43 -7.50
CA ALA A 69 0.95 -0.68 -8.54
C ALA A 69 1.83 0.44 -9.14
N GLY A 70 1.41 0.96 -10.30
CA GLY A 70 2.09 1.99 -11.08
C GLY A 70 2.73 1.49 -12.38
N LEU A 71 2.70 0.18 -12.65
CA LEU A 71 3.44 -0.44 -13.76
C LEU A 71 2.92 -0.02 -15.13
N GLU A 72 1.60 0.08 -15.31
CA GLU A 72 1.00 0.58 -16.55
C GLU A 72 1.50 1.98 -16.93
N ASP A 73 1.58 2.89 -15.96
CA ASP A 73 2.01 4.27 -16.21
C ASP A 73 3.53 4.34 -16.45
N CYS A 74 4.32 3.49 -15.79
CA CYS A 74 5.75 3.31 -16.10
C CYS A 74 5.99 2.82 -17.53
N ILE A 75 5.22 1.82 -17.99
CA ILE A 75 5.33 1.29 -19.36
C ILE A 75 4.96 2.37 -20.38
N ARG A 76 3.89 3.14 -20.13
CA ARG A 76 3.50 4.26 -21.00
C ARG A 76 4.62 5.31 -21.09
N PHE A 77 5.22 5.69 -19.96
CA PHE A 77 6.35 6.62 -19.91
C PHE A 77 7.53 6.14 -20.76
N LEU A 78 7.94 4.87 -20.64
CA LEU A 78 9.00 4.28 -21.46
C LEU A 78 8.66 4.30 -22.96
N GLN A 79 7.41 3.99 -23.33
CA GLN A 79 6.95 4.02 -24.73
C GLN A 79 7.01 5.41 -25.35
N THR A 80 6.74 6.46 -24.57
CA THR A 80 6.73 7.86 -25.03
C THR A 80 7.99 8.64 -24.65
N PHE A 81 9.04 7.99 -24.13
CA PHE A 81 10.26 8.66 -23.67
C PHE A 81 11.03 9.26 -24.86
N ARG A 82 10.91 10.58 -25.05
CA ARG A 82 11.65 11.45 -25.98
C ARG A 82 11.69 12.86 -25.43
N TYR A 83 12.83 13.53 -25.50
CA TYR A 83 12.90 14.98 -25.25
C TYR A 83 12.29 15.73 -26.45
N SER A 84 11.44 16.72 -26.17
CA SER A 84 10.94 17.65 -27.17
C SER A 84 11.97 18.74 -27.47
N THR A 85 11.83 19.44 -28.60
CA THR A 85 12.68 20.59 -28.94
C THR A 85 12.68 21.65 -27.84
N SER A 86 11.51 21.94 -27.26
CA SER A 86 11.37 22.87 -26.13
C SER A 86 12.07 22.39 -24.85
N ASP A 87 12.11 21.07 -24.58
CA ASP A 87 12.86 20.55 -23.43
C ASP A 87 14.37 20.78 -23.62
N ILE A 88 14.87 20.56 -24.84
CA ILE A 88 16.28 20.75 -25.18
C ILE A 88 16.67 22.23 -25.13
N GLU A 89 15.83 23.13 -25.63
CA GLU A 89 16.01 24.58 -25.50
C GLU A 89 16.04 25.02 -24.03
N TYR A 90 15.14 24.49 -23.20
CA TYR A 90 15.14 24.76 -21.76
C TYR A 90 16.41 24.23 -21.09
N LEU A 91 16.85 23.01 -21.40
CA LEU A 91 18.09 22.45 -20.87
C LEU A 91 19.33 23.27 -21.28
N LYS A 92 19.38 23.79 -22.51
CA LYS A 92 20.43 24.74 -22.96
C LYS A 92 20.44 26.05 -22.17
N SER A 93 19.29 26.47 -21.64
CA SER A 93 19.17 27.72 -20.85
C SER A 93 19.61 27.58 -19.38
N ILE A 94 19.55 26.37 -18.81
CA ILE A 94 19.85 26.13 -17.39
C ILE A 94 21.19 25.42 -17.13
N LEU A 95 21.74 24.69 -18.12
CA LEU A 95 23.03 24.03 -17.98
C LEU A 95 24.19 25.02 -18.24
N PRO A 96 25.38 24.81 -17.64
CA PRO A 96 26.52 25.70 -17.88
C PRO A 96 26.93 25.77 -19.35
N ALA A 97 27.35 26.96 -19.80
CA ALA A 97 27.85 27.18 -21.17
C ALA A 97 29.12 26.37 -21.54
N SER A 98 29.69 25.62 -20.59
CA SER A 98 30.79 24.66 -20.80
C SER A 98 30.32 23.25 -21.18
N VAL A 99 29.02 23.02 -21.31
CA VAL A 99 28.44 21.76 -21.83
C VAL A 99 28.52 21.75 -23.35
N GLU A 100 29.12 20.69 -23.91
CA GLU A 100 29.28 20.51 -25.34
C GLU A 100 27.93 20.46 -26.10
N PRO A 101 27.78 21.17 -27.25
CA PRO A 101 26.57 21.13 -28.09
C PRO A 101 26.08 19.71 -28.43
N GLU A 102 27.01 18.80 -28.69
CA GLU A 102 26.78 17.40 -29.07
C GLU A 102 26.07 16.60 -27.97
N TYR A 103 26.16 17.02 -26.70
CA TYR A 103 25.39 16.39 -25.62
C TYR A 103 23.89 16.65 -25.76
N TYR A 104 23.49 17.80 -26.29
CA TYR A 104 22.08 18.10 -26.54
C TYR A 104 21.53 17.32 -27.74
N ASP A 105 22.36 17.05 -28.74
CA ASP A 105 22.00 16.17 -29.86
C ASP A 105 21.86 14.71 -29.38
N TYR A 106 22.77 14.26 -28.50
CA TYR A 106 22.64 12.99 -27.78
C TYR A 106 21.31 12.91 -27.01
N LEU A 107 20.98 13.89 -26.16
CA LEU A 107 19.71 13.94 -25.43
C LEU A 107 18.49 13.91 -26.37
N SER A 108 18.53 14.66 -27.47
CA SER A 108 17.47 14.69 -28.49
C SER A 108 17.28 13.33 -29.16
N SER A 109 18.35 12.54 -29.30
CA SER A 109 18.31 11.20 -29.88
C SER A 109 17.83 10.10 -28.91
N LEU A 110 17.72 10.38 -27.61
CA LEU A 110 17.50 9.34 -26.61
C LEU A 110 16.14 8.65 -26.74
N THR A 111 16.18 7.32 -26.63
CA THR A 111 15.02 6.44 -26.70
C THR A 111 15.10 5.39 -25.59
N ALA A 112 13.96 4.83 -25.20
CA ALA A 112 13.92 3.66 -24.33
C ALA A 112 14.19 2.34 -25.08
N GLU A 113 14.41 2.33 -26.40
CA GLU A 113 14.34 1.11 -27.24
C GLU A 113 15.39 0.04 -26.91
N LYS A 114 16.55 0.46 -26.37
CA LYS A 114 17.61 -0.43 -25.88
C LYS A 114 17.34 -0.97 -24.46
N VAL A 115 16.23 -0.58 -23.81
CA VAL A 115 15.92 -0.93 -22.41
C VAL A 115 14.99 -2.14 -22.33
N LYS A 116 15.38 -3.12 -21.50
CA LYS A 116 14.54 -4.25 -21.10
C LYS A 116 13.92 -3.91 -19.73
N LEU A 117 12.62 -4.17 -19.54
CA LEU A 117 11.93 -3.98 -18.26
C LEU A 117 11.28 -5.29 -17.80
N TYR A 118 11.69 -5.76 -16.63
CA TYR A 118 11.10 -6.90 -15.93
C TYR A 118 10.33 -6.38 -14.73
N ALA A 119 9.15 -6.93 -14.45
CA ALA A 119 8.35 -6.49 -13.32
C ALA A 119 7.49 -7.61 -12.75
N VAL A 120 7.24 -7.54 -11.45
CA VAL A 120 6.15 -8.26 -10.80
C VAL A 120 4.82 -7.88 -11.47
N PRO A 121 3.85 -8.80 -11.66
CA PRO A 121 2.55 -8.42 -12.19
C PRO A 121 1.84 -7.41 -11.28
N GLU A 122 1.37 -6.30 -11.85
CA GLU A 122 0.62 -5.26 -11.13
C GLU A 122 -0.60 -5.85 -10.37
N GLY A 123 -0.88 -5.37 -9.16
CA GLY A 123 -1.88 -5.91 -8.26
C GLY A 123 -1.42 -7.12 -7.43
N THR A 124 -0.16 -7.55 -7.55
CA THR A 124 0.40 -8.61 -6.70
C THR A 124 0.79 -8.04 -5.33
N VAL A 125 0.58 -8.80 -4.25
CA VAL A 125 1.15 -8.50 -2.93
C VAL A 125 2.67 -8.66 -2.98
N VAL A 126 3.41 -7.68 -2.49
CA VAL A 126 4.87 -7.60 -2.51
C VAL A 126 5.45 -7.26 -1.14
N PHE A 127 6.75 -7.49 -0.99
CA PHE A 127 7.45 -7.44 0.30
C PHE A 127 8.78 -6.67 0.21
N PRO A 128 9.30 -6.13 1.33
CA PRO A 128 10.52 -5.35 1.35
C PRO A 128 11.74 -6.06 0.77
N ARG A 129 12.66 -5.27 0.22
CA ARG A 129 13.97 -5.69 -0.34
C ARG A 129 13.91 -6.61 -1.57
N VAL A 130 12.72 -6.99 -2.05
CA VAL A 130 12.56 -7.79 -3.28
C VAL A 130 12.30 -6.87 -4.49
N PRO A 131 13.04 -6.98 -5.61
CA PRO A 131 12.87 -6.14 -6.80
C PRO A 131 11.47 -6.17 -7.43
N LEU A 132 10.76 -5.04 -7.36
CA LEU A 132 9.44 -4.83 -7.99
C LEU A 132 9.55 -4.69 -9.51
N ILE A 133 10.53 -3.88 -9.92
CA ILE A 133 10.90 -3.64 -11.32
C ILE A 133 12.43 -3.80 -11.41
N ARG A 134 12.90 -4.45 -12.47
CA ARG A 134 14.28 -4.37 -12.95
C ARG A 134 14.30 -3.72 -14.31
N VAL A 135 15.28 -2.86 -14.57
CA VAL A 135 15.60 -2.39 -15.92
C VAL A 135 17.06 -2.67 -16.27
N GLU A 136 17.29 -3.04 -17.53
CA GLU A 136 18.60 -3.39 -18.10
C GLU A 136 18.79 -2.62 -19.42
N GLY A 137 19.98 -2.07 -19.67
CA GLY A 137 20.23 -1.20 -20.83
C GLY A 137 21.35 -0.18 -20.59
N PRO A 138 21.47 0.87 -21.44
CA PRO A 138 22.51 1.89 -21.35
C PRO A 138 22.46 2.69 -20.04
N LEU A 139 23.58 2.80 -19.33
CA LEU A 139 23.73 3.44 -18.02
C LEU A 139 23.06 4.81 -17.94
N ALA A 140 23.34 5.72 -18.88
CA ALA A 140 22.81 7.08 -18.82
C ALA A 140 21.29 7.12 -19.01
N VAL A 141 20.72 6.26 -19.86
CA VAL A 141 19.27 6.16 -20.06
C VAL A 141 18.59 5.61 -18.81
N LEU A 142 19.14 4.55 -18.21
CA LEU A 142 18.59 3.98 -16.98
C LEU A 142 18.69 4.93 -15.78
N GLN A 143 19.73 5.77 -15.72
CA GLN A 143 19.87 6.77 -14.66
C GLN A 143 18.78 7.85 -14.76
N LEU A 144 18.47 8.31 -15.97
CA LEU A 144 17.39 9.30 -16.22
C LEU A 144 15.99 8.81 -15.82
N PHE A 145 15.78 7.48 -15.74
CA PHE A 145 14.50 6.90 -15.35
C PHE A 145 14.27 6.85 -13.82
N GLU A 146 15.29 7.02 -12.98
CA GLU A 146 15.20 6.83 -11.51
C GLU A 146 14.06 7.63 -10.90
N THR A 147 14.07 8.96 -11.07
CA THR A 147 13.13 9.87 -10.41
C THR A 147 11.69 9.62 -10.88
N THR A 148 11.46 9.45 -12.19
CA THR A 148 10.12 9.23 -12.75
C THR A 148 9.53 7.88 -12.34
N LEU A 149 10.30 6.79 -12.42
CA LEU A 149 9.83 5.46 -12.01
C LEU A 149 9.56 5.40 -10.50
N LEU A 150 10.39 6.05 -9.68
CA LEU A 150 10.15 6.15 -8.25
C LEU A 150 8.89 6.94 -7.93
N ASN A 151 8.63 8.06 -8.62
CA ASN A 151 7.42 8.86 -8.41
C ASN A 151 6.14 8.04 -8.70
N LEU A 152 6.08 7.40 -9.87
CA LEU A 152 4.94 6.59 -10.30
C LEU A 152 4.67 5.39 -9.39
N VAL A 153 5.71 4.62 -9.02
CA VAL A 153 5.54 3.40 -8.22
C VAL A 153 5.26 3.69 -6.74
N ASN A 154 5.90 4.70 -6.14
CA ASN A 154 5.69 5.02 -4.72
C ASN A 154 4.21 5.34 -4.44
N TYR A 155 3.64 6.31 -5.16
CA TYR A 155 2.29 6.78 -4.89
C TYR A 155 1.23 5.70 -5.19
N ALA A 156 1.33 5.07 -6.37
CA ALA A 156 0.40 4.04 -6.79
C ALA A 156 0.36 2.84 -5.83
N SER A 157 1.53 2.30 -5.46
CA SER A 157 1.62 1.15 -4.55
C SER A 157 1.15 1.51 -3.14
N LEU A 158 1.47 2.72 -2.66
CA LEU A 158 1.03 3.20 -1.34
C LEU A 158 -0.50 3.32 -1.27
N VAL A 159 -1.13 4.00 -2.22
CA VAL A 159 -2.59 4.21 -2.26
C VAL A 159 -3.34 2.89 -2.45
N THR A 160 -2.85 2.01 -3.33
CA THR A 160 -3.46 0.68 -3.53
C THR A 160 -3.37 -0.16 -2.25
N THR A 161 -2.25 -0.08 -1.51
CA THR A 161 -2.10 -0.75 -0.22
C THR A 161 -3.03 -0.17 0.84
N ASN A 162 -3.14 1.16 0.93
CA ASN A 162 -4.03 1.83 1.86
C ASN A 162 -5.49 1.41 1.63
N ALA A 163 -5.95 1.49 0.37
CA ALA A 163 -7.28 1.05 -0.04
C ALA A 163 -7.56 -0.44 0.26
N ALA A 164 -6.57 -1.31 0.10
CA ALA A 164 -6.67 -2.71 0.48
C ALA A 164 -6.85 -2.90 2.01
N ARG A 165 -6.18 -2.10 2.85
CA ARG A 165 -6.37 -2.12 4.31
C ARG A 165 -7.77 -1.66 4.72
N PHE A 166 -8.26 -0.55 4.14
CA PHE A 166 -9.64 -0.10 4.30
C PHE A 166 -10.66 -1.19 3.91
N ARG A 167 -10.44 -1.92 2.81
CA ARG A 167 -11.26 -3.07 2.41
C ARG A 167 -11.19 -4.23 3.41
N LEU A 168 -10.02 -4.51 4.00
CA LEU A 168 -9.90 -5.54 5.04
C LEU A 168 -10.65 -5.15 6.31
N ALA A 169 -10.61 -3.88 6.73
CA ALA A 169 -11.32 -3.38 7.91
C ALA A 169 -12.85 -3.33 7.72
N ALA A 170 -13.34 -2.91 6.55
CA ALA A 170 -14.78 -2.82 6.25
C ALA A 170 -15.41 -4.17 5.83
N GLY A 171 -14.59 -5.19 5.53
CA GLY A 171 -15.05 -6.48 5.00
C GLY A 171 -15.62 -6.39 3.57
N SER A 172 -16.23 -7.48 3.12
CA SER A 172 -16.75 -7.63 1.75
C SER A 172 -18.14 -7.02 1.51
N ASN A 173 -18.90 -6.78 2.58
CA ASN A 173 -20.35 -6.55 2.49
C ASN A 173 -20.71 -5.05 2.53
N ILE A 174 -19.76 -4.19 2.90
CA ILE A 174 -19.91 -2.73 2.94
C ILE A 174 -19.37 -2.13 1.64
N SER A 175 -20.12 -1.20 1.05
CA SER A 175 -19.68 -0.44 -0.12
C SER A 175 -18.63 0.62 0.26
N LEU A 176 -17.50 0.66 -0.45
CA LEU A 176 -16.43 1.65 -0.20
C LEU A 176 -16.31 2.64 -1.35
N LEU A 177 -16.49 3.93 -1.07
CA LEU A 177 -16.51 5.00 -2.06
C LEU A 177 -15.39 6.01 -1.83
N GLU A 178 -14.63 6.34 -2.88
CA GLU A 178 -13.55 7.33 -2.82
C GLU A 178 -14.09 8.74 -3.09
N PHE A 179 -14.08 9.59 -2.06
CA PHE A 179 -14.52 10.98 -2.08
C PHE A 179 -13.39 11.98 -1.75
N GLY A 180 -12.13 11.56 -1.94
CA GLY A 180 -10.93 12.28 -1.57
C GLY A 180 -10.41 13.28 -2.59
N LEU A 181 -10.86 13.23 -3.86
CA LEU A 181 -10.41 14.12 -4.96
C LEU A 181 -10.08 15.57 -4.52
N ARG A 182 -10.96 16.21 -3.73
CA ARG A 182 -10.80 17.60 -3.25
C ARG A 182 -9.63 17.86 -2.30
N ARG A 183 -8.95 16.82 -1.81
CA ARG A 183 -7.75 16.88 -0.95
C ARG A 183 -6.58 16.03 -1.48
N ALA A 184 -6.70 15.48 -2.70
CA ALA A 184 -5.62 14.71 -3.32
C ALA A 184 -4.42 15.62 -3.63
N GLN A 185 -3.21 15.05 -3.61
CA GLN A 185 -1.96 15.81 -3.70
C GLN A 185 -1.46 15.92 -5.15
N GLY A 186 -1.29 17.14 -5.65
CA GLY A 186 -0.74 17.41 -6.98
C GLY A 186 -1.78 17.45 -8.11
N PRO A 187 -1.37 17.88 -9.32
CA PRO A 187 -2.28 18.13 -10.45
C PRO A 187 -2.91 16.85 -11.05
N ASP A 188 -2.21 15.72 -10.96
CA ASP A 188 -2.69 14.40 -11.42
C ASP A 188 -3.13 13.49 -10.27
N GLY A 189 -2.68 13.77 -9.03
CA GLY A 189 -2.87 12.91 -7.86
C GLY A 189 -4.33 12.56 -7.58
N GLY A 190 -5.29 13.44 -7.88
CA GLY A 190 -6.71 13.13 -7.80
C GLY A 190 -7.17 12.02 -8.75
N LEU A 191 -6.66 12.01 -9.98
CA LEU A 191 -6.96 11.00 -11.00
C LEU A 191 -6.23 9.68 -10.70
N SER A 192 -4.97 9.77 -10.27
CA SER A 192 -4.15 8.64 -9.85
C SER A 192 -4.75 7.97 -8.59
N ALA A 193 -5.19 8.76 -7.60
CA ALA A 193 -5.85 8.26 -6.39
C ALA A 193 -7.08 7.40 -6.72
N SER A 194 -8.02 7.91 -7.52
CA SER A 194 -9.24 7.19 -7.88
C SER A 194 -8.95 5.86 -8.60
N LYS A 195 -7.93 5.82 -9.47
CA LYS A 195 -7.45 4.59 -10.14
C LYS A 195 -6.93 3.57 -9.12
N TYR A 196 -6.01 3.99 -8.25
CA TYR A 196 -5.28 3.09 -7.36
C TYR A 196 -6.11 2.66 -6.13
N THR A 197 -7.05 3.48 -5.67
CA THR A 197 -8.03 3.09 -4.65
C THR A 197 -9.03 2.06 -5.17
N TYR A 198 -9.51 2.21 -6.41
CA TYR A 198 -10.34 1.21 -7.07
C TYR A 198 -9.60 -0.13 -7.18
N LEU A 199 -8.34 -0.13 -7.62
CA LEU A 199 -7.51 -1.34 -7.65
C LEU A 199 -7.36 -1.99 -6.28
N GLY A 200 -7.18 -1.21 -5.21
CA GLY A 200 -7.06 -1.71 -3.84
C GLY A 200 -8.36 -2.31 -3.27
N GLY A 201 -9.52 -2.01 -3.87
CA GLY A 201 -10.79 -2.66 -3.54
C GLY A 201 -11.97 -1.73 -3.25
N PHE A 202 -11.89 -0.42 -3.54
CA PHE A 202 -13.02 0.51 -3.47
C PHE A 202 -13.98 0.30 -4.65
N ASP A 203 -15.28 0.46 -4.44
CA ASP A 203 -16.32 0.07 -5.40
C ASP A 203 -16.71 1.20 -6.36
N GLY A 204 -16.41 2.46 -6.01
CA GLY A 204 -16.62 3.61 -6.88
C GLY A 204 -15.91 4.87 -6.39
N THR A 205 -16.01 5.94 -7.18
CA THR A 205 -15.40 7.25 -6.93
C THR A 205 -16.37 8.39 -7.24
N SER A 206 -16.18 9.55 -6.63
CA SER A 206 -16.83 10.80 -7.08
C SER A 206 -16.06 11.52 -8.22
N ASN A 207 -14.87 11.04 -8.58
CA ASN A 207 -14.04 11.62 -9.63
C ASN A 207 -14.57 11.28 -11.04
N VAL A 208 -15.36 12.19 -11.61
CA VAL A 208 -15.95 12.06 -12.96
C VAL A 208 -14.89 11.80 -14.05
N LEU A 209 -13.69 12.38 -13.94
CA LEU A 209 -12.62 12.16 -14.92
C LEU A 209 -12.05 10.73 -14.82
N ALA A 210 -11.95 10.17 -13.61
CA ALA A 210 -11.55 8.78 -13.41
C ALA A 210 -12.60 7.82 -13.97
N GLY A 211 -13.89 8.08 -13.75
CA GLY A 211 -14.97 7.31 -14.39
C GLY A 211 -14.88 7.34 -15.92
N LYS A 212 -14.68 8.52 -16.52
CA LYS A 212 -14.53 8.69 -17.97
C LYS A 212 -13.32 7.95 -18.56
N LEU A 213 -12.17 7.98 -17.89
CA LEU A 213 -10.91 7.45 -18.43
C LEU A 213 -10.65 5.99 -18.10
N PHE A 214 -11.23 5.47 -17.02
CA PHE A 214 -10.93 4.14 -16.49
C PHE A 214 -12.18 3.25 -16.32
N ASN A 215 -13.37 3.73 -16.71
CA ASN A 215 -14.66 3.06 -16.53
C ASN A 215 -14.98 2.69 -15.06
N ILE A 216 -14.44 3.46 -14.11
CA ILE A 216 -14.70 3.28 -12.67
C ILE A 216 -16.14 3.73 -12.36
N PRO A 217 -16.94 2.95 -11.62
CA PRO A 217 -18.29 3.34 -11.22
C PRO A 217 -18.32 4.69 -10.50
N LEU A 218 -19.11 5.62 -11.02
CA LEU A 218 -19.31 6.93 -10.42
C LEU A 218 -20.38 6.88 -9.33
N LYS A 219 -20.09 7.47 -8.17
CA LYS A 219 -21.02 7.62 -7.05
C LYS A 219 -20.88 9.02 -6.45
N GLY A 220 -22.02 9.60 -6.09
CA GLY A 220 -22.10 10.93 -5.52
C GLY A 220 -23.51 11.24 -5.04
N THR A 221 -23.65 12.33 -4.31
CA THR A 221 -24.91 12.85 -3.75
C THR A 221 -24.86 14.38 -3.86
N HIS A 222 -25.90 15.09 -3.42
CA HIS A 222 -25.77 16.53 -3.15
C HIS A 222 -24.90 16.81 -1.90
N ALA A 223 -24.57 18.09 -1.69
CA ALA A 223 -23.74 18.59 -0.60
C ALA A 223 -24.52 19.62 0.25
N HIS A 224 -24.02 19.96 1.45
CA HIS A 224 -24.67 20.95 2.33
C HIS A 224 -24.97 22.28 1.63
N ALA A 225 -24.07 22.76 0.77
CA ALA A 225 -24.27 24.00 0.00
C ALA A 225 -25.53 23.98 -0.89
N PHE A 226 -25.97 22.80 -1.37
CA PHE A 226 -27.22 22.66 -2.11
C PHE A 226 -28.45 22.67 -1.19
N ILE A 227 -28.31 22.23 0.07
CA ILE A 227 -29.41 22.31 1.05
C ILE A 227 -29.55 23.76 1.53
N MET A 228 -28.43 24.38 1.91
CA MET A 228 -28.35 25.75 2.40
C MET A 228 -28.75 26.82 1.37
N SER A 229 -28.85 26.48 0.08
CA SER A 229 -29.39 27.39 -0.95
C SER A 229 -30.91 27.50 -0.97
N PHE A 230 -31.62 26.73 -0.14
CA PHE A 230 -33.07 26.81 0.03
C PHE A 230 -33.38 27.32 1.44
N SER A 231 -34.12 28.42 1.51
CA SER A 231 -34.54 29.06 2.75
C SER A 231 -35.92 28.60 3.20
N CYS A 232 -36.83 28.36 2.25
CA CYS A 232 -38.23 28.02 2.50
C CYS A 232 -38.85 27.20 1.34
N LEU A 233 -40.13 26.82 1.46
CA LEU A 233 -40.82 26.01 0.45
C LEU A 233 -41.11 26.79 -0.84
N GLU A 234 -41.12 28.11 -0.78
CA GLU A 234 -41.30 29.01 -1.93
C GLU A 234 -40.13 28.89 -2.93
N ASP A 235 -38.92 28.57 -2.46
CA ASP A 235 -37.74 28.30 -3.30
C ASP A 235 -37.92 27.03 -4.17
N CYS A 236 -38.87 26.15 -3.82
CA CYS A 236 -39.25 25.00 -4.63
C CYS A 236 -40.08 25.43 -5.86
N LYS A 237 -39.38 25.82 -6.93
CA LYS A 237 -39.99 26.22 -8.22
C LYS A 237 -40.54 25.03 -9.01
N LEU A 238 -39.88 23.88 -8.95
CA LEU A 238 -40.34 22.64 -9.59
C LEU A 238 -41.18 21.84 -8.59
N ARG A 239 -42.50 22.02 -8.67
CA ARG A 239 -43.46 21.46 -7.70
C ARG A 239 -44.13 20.18 -8.15
N LYS A 240 -44.05 19.85 -9.44
CA LYS A 240 -44.71 18.68 -10.02
C LYS A 240 -43.73 17.55 -10.30
N LEU A 241 -44.20 16.32 -10.11
CA LEU A 241 -43.51 15.11 -10.53
C LEU A 241 -44.49 14.19 -11.25
N LYS A 242 -44.07 13.63 -12.39
CA LYS A 242 -44.86 12.66 -13.15
C LYS A 242 -44.75 11.27 -12.50
N ALA A 243 -45.87 10.62 -12.22
CA ALA A 243 -45.90 9.25 -11.72
C ALA A 243 -45.38 8.25 -12.77
N VAL A 244 -44.85 7.10 -12.33
CA VAL A 244 -44.42 6.02 -13.23
C VAL A 244 -45.63 5.49 -14.02
N GLY A 245 -45.70 5.84 -15.30
CA GLY A 245 -46.84 5.48 -16.17
C GLY A 245 -48.13 6.28 -15.94
N GLY A 246 -48.10 7.35 -15.14
CA GLY A 246 -49.27 8.16 -14.80
C GLY A 246 -49.10 9.66 -15.09
N GLU A 247 -50.01 10.46 -14.52
CA GLU A 247 -50.07 11.92 -14.69
C GLU A 247 -49.06 12.67 -13.79
N GLU A 248 -48.94 13.99 -14.01
CA GLU A 248 -48.22 14.89 -13.10
C GLU A 248 -49.03 15.19 -11.83
N VAL A 249 -48.39 15.00 -10.67
CA VAL A 249 -48.94 15.30 -9.35
C VAL A 249 -48.18 16.46 -8.72
N ASP A 250 -48.85 17.30 -7.92
CA ASP A 250 -48.19 18.28 -7.05
C ASP A 250 -47.42 17.55 -5.94
N PHE A 251 -46.13 17.35 -6.20
CA PHE A 251 -45.22 16.60 -5.37
C PHE A 251 -44.80 17.39 -4.13
N LEU A 252 -44.79 18.73 -4.19
CA LEU A 252 -44.59 19.59 -3.02
C LEU A 252 -45.73 19.38 -2.02
N ALA A 253 -46.98 19.47 -2.47
CA ALA A 253 -48.15 19.25 -1.62
C ALA A 253 -48.17 17.82 -1.03
N LEU A 254 -47.80 16.81 -1.82
CA LEU A 254 -47.70 15.42 -1.37
C LEU A 254 -46.62 15.22 -0.29
N CYS A 255 -45.44 15.84 -0.45
CA CYS A 255 -44.37 15.79 0.55
C CYS A 255 -44.78 16.49 1.85
N CYS A 256 -45.45 17.64 1.79
CA CYS A 256 -45.95 18.33 2.98
C CYS A 256 -47.02 17.50 3.72
N LYS A 257 -47.93 16.84 2.98
CA LYS A 257 -48.90 15.90 3.56
C LYS A 257 -48.19 14.78 4.33
N TRP A 258 -47.20 14.13 3.71
CA TRP A 258 -46.46 13.04 4.35
C TRP A 258 -45.63 13.51 5.55
N ARG A 259 -44.94 14.65 5.48
CA ARG A 259 -44.21 15.24 6.62
C ARG A 259 -45.14 15.41 7.83
N LYS A 260 -46.32 15.98 7.62
CA LYS A 260 -47.31 16.18 8.67
C LYS A 260 -47.79 14.86 9.29
N GLU A 261 -48.06 13.85 8.47
CA GLU A 261 -48.47 12.51 8.95
C GLU A 261 -47.39 11.79 9.75
N LEU A 262 -46.11 12.00 9.40
CA LEU A 262 -44.98 11.35 10.04
C LEU A 262 -44.55 11.99 11.37
N THR A 263 -44.88 13.27 11.64
CA THR A 263 -44.53 13.99 12.90
C THR A 263 -44.70 13.15 14.18
N GLY A 264 -45.83 12.44 14.30
CA GLY A 264 -46.13 11.61 15.48
C GLY A 264 -45.23 10.39 15.66
N LEU A 265 -44.69 9.81 14.58
CA LEU A 265 -43.68 8.73 14.64
C LEU A 265 -42.33 9.29 15.10
N PHE A 266 -41.94 10.44 14.55
CA PHE A 266 -40.68 11.12 14.87
C PHE A 266 -40.70 11.87 16.22
N LYS A 267 -41.83 11.88 16.93
CA LYS A 267 -42.03 12.60 18.22
C LYS A 267 -41.58 14.07 18.15
N THR A 268 -41.75 14.67 16.98
CA THR A 268 -41.22 15.99 16.61
C THR A 268 -42.36 16.83 16.03
N ILE A 269 -42.43 18.12 16.37
CA ILE A 269 -43.43 19.03 15.80
C ILE A 269 -42.98 19.55 14.42
N GLU A 270 -43.94 19.87 13.56
CA GLU A 270 -43.65 20.24 12.16
C GLU A 270 -42.70 21.44 12.04
N ASP A 271 -42.79 22.41 12.95
CA ASP A 271 -41.99 23.64 12.96
C ASP A 271 -40.52 23.45 13.40
N GLU A 272 -40.16 22.29 13.97
CA GLU A 272 -38.77 21.97 14.34
C GLU A 272 -37.93 21.46 13.16
N ALA A 273 -38.59 20.98 12.10
CA ALA A 273 -37.92 20.51 10.90
C ALA A 273 -37.71 21.66 9.90
N SER A 274 -36.52 21.76 9.32
CA SER A 274 -36.19 22.82 8.36
C SER A 274 -37.07 22.70 7.10
N SER A 275 -37.80 23.78 6.79
CA SER A 275 -38.61 23.89 5.57
C SER A 275 -37.75 24.10 4.32
N GLY A 276 -36.61 24.78 4.45
CA GLY A 276 -35.61 24.89 3.39
C GLY A 276 -34.97 23.53 3.05
N GLU A 277 -34.67 22.71 4.07
CA GLU A 277 -34.15 21.35 3.85
C GLU A 277 -35.15 20.47 3.11
N LEU A 278 -36.44 20.53 3.46
CA LEU A 278 -37.49 19.85 2.70
C LEU A 278 -37.56 20.35 1.26
N ALA A 279 -37.52 21.67 1.03
CA ALA A 279 -37.52 22.25 -0.32
C ALA A 279 -36.34 21.74 -1.16
N ALA A 280 -35.15 21.66 -0.57
CA ALA A 280 -33.97 21.11 -1.23
C ALA A 280 -34.14 19.63 -1.59
N PHE A 281 -34.63 18.80 -0.65
CA PHE A 281 -34.87 17.37 -0.90
C PHE A 281 -35.92 17.15 -1.99
N ILE A 282 -37.02 17.92 -1.99
CA ILE A 282 -38.05 17.89 -3.03
C ILE A 282 -37.45 18.26 -4.38
N SER A 283 -36.70 19.37 -4.45
CA SER A 283 -36.03 19.84 -5.68
C SER A 283 -35.07 18.79 -6.26
N TYR A 284 -34.31 18.09 -5.41
CA TYR A 284 -33.43 17.00 -5.82
C TYR A 284 -34.19 15.76 -6.26
N ALA A 285 -35.27 15.38 -5.55
CA ALA A 285 -36.12 14.24 -5.87
C ALA A 285 -36.91 14.43 -7.17
N VAL A 286 -37.40 15.64 -7.48
CA VAL A 286 -38.03 15.94 -8.78
C VAL A 286 -37.03 15.82 -9.92
N SER A 287 -35.77 16.20 -9.67
CA SER A 287 -34.69 16.12 -10.67
C SER A 287 -34.17 14.69 -10.89
N PHE A 288 -34.13 13.87 -9.83
CA PHE A 288 -33.53 12.53 -9.82
C PHE A 288 -34.39 11.48 -9.09
N PRO A 289 -35.65 11.23 -9.51
CA PRO A 289 -36.63 10.49 -8.70
C PRO A 289 -36.28 9.01 -8.49
N GLN A 290 -35.50 8.38 -9.38
CA GLN A 290 -35.00 7.00 -9.21
C GLN A 290 -33.70 6.90 -8.41
N ASN A 291 -33.03 8.02 -8.14
CA ASN A 291 -31.68 8.06 -7.53
C ASN A 291 -31.64 9.00 -6.30
N PHE A 292 -32.78 9.23 -5.65
CA PHE A 292 -32.87 10.14 -4.51
C PHE A 292 -32.13 9.59 -3.29
N LEU A 293 -31.02 10.24 -2.92
CA LEU A 293 -30.24 9.95 -1.72
C LEU A 293 -29.96 11.29 -0.99
N ALA A 294 -30.53 11.45 0.21
CA ALA A 294 -30.50 12.71 0.94
C ALA A 294 -29.34 12.82 1.93
N LEU A 295 -28.69 13.98 1.98
CA LEU A 295 -27.79 14.37 3.06
C LEU A 295 -28.60 14.96 4.24
N ILE A 296 -28.63 14.27 5.38
CA ILE A 296 -29.63 14.49 6.44
C ILE A 296 -29.11 15.24 7.69
N ASP A 297 -27.85 15.68 7.70
CA ASP A 297 -27.19 16.26 8.87
C ASP A 297 -26.82 17.75 8.69
N THR A 298 -27.60 18.50 7.91
CA THR A 298 -27.34 19.94 7.71
C THR A 298 -27.85 20.79 8.88
N TYR A 299 -28.92 20.35 9.57
CA TYR A 299 -29.48 21.05 10.72
C TYR A 299 -29.60 20.14 11.95
N ASP A 300 -30.43 19.09 11.87
CA ASP A 300 -30.58 18.05 12.90
C ASP A 300 -30.99 16.74 12.22
N VAL A 301 -30.26 15.65 12.49
CA VAL A 301 -30.47 14.36 11.84
C VAL A 301 -31.83 13.74 12.17
N LEU A 302 -32.26 13.83 13.44
CA LEU A 302 -33.43 13.10 13.93
C LEU A 302 -34.71 13.93 13.77
N ARG A 303 -34.64 15.23 14.09
CA ARG A 303 -35.79 16.15 14.09
C ARG A 303 -36.08 16.73 12.71
N SER A 304 -35.06 16.96 11.90
CA SER A 304 -35.21 17.56 10.56
C SER A 304 -34.95 16.55 9.44
N GLY A 305 -33.71 16.06 9.34
CA GLY A 305 -33.23 15.33 8.17
C GLY A 305 -33.96 14.03 7.88
N LEU A 306 -34.08 13.13 8.87
CA LEU A 306 -34.80 11.87 8.68
C LEU A 306 -36.32 12.06 8.46
N LEU A 307 -36.95 13.03 9.13
CA LEU A 307 -38.37 13.35 8.92
C LEU A 307 -38.60 13.87 7.49
N ASN A 308 -37.81 14.85 7.06
CA ASN A 308 -37.86 15.42 5.71
C ASN A 308 -37.55 14.38 4.64
N PHE A 309 -36.52 13.55 4.83
CA PHE A 309 -36.19 12.46 3.91
C PHE A 309 -37.34 11.45 3.81
N SER A 310 -37.91 11.02 4.94
CA SER A 310 -38.97 10.01 4.98
C SER A 310 -40.25 10.52 4.32
N ALA A 311 -40.58 11.81 4.49
CA ALA A 311 -41.70 12.44 3.81
C ALA A 311 -41.54 12.41 2.27
N VAL A 312 -40.36 12.75 1.77
CA VAL A 312 -40.03 12.71 0.33
C VAL A 312 -39.97 11.27 -0.19
N ALA A 313 -39.45 10.32 0.60
CA ALA A 313 -39.39 8.91 0.25
C ALA A 313 -40.79 8.26 0.14
N MET A 314 -41.71 8.61 1.04
CA MET A 314 -43.12 8.18 0.96
C MET A 314 -43.85 8.83 -0.22
N ALA A 315 -43.64 10.13 -0.46
CA ALA A 315 -44.19 10.80 -1.64
C ALA A 315 -43.67 10.20 -2.97
N LEU A 316 -42.39 9.82 -3.04
CA LEU A 316 -41.82 9.10 -4.19
C LEU A 316 -42.45 7.71 -4.35
N ASN A 317 -42.70 7.01 -3.24
CA ASN A 317 -43.32 5.69 -3.22
C ASN A 317 -44.71 5.70 -3.85
N ASP A 318 -45.55 6.67 -3.49
CA ASP A 318 -46.91 6.84 -4.02
C ASP A 318 -46.92 7.07 -5.54
N LEU A 319 -45.86 7.69 -6.07
CA LEU A 319 -45.68 7.95 -7.50
C LEU A 319 -44.95 6.81 -8.25
N GLY A 320 -44.70 5.68 -7.58
CA GLY A 320 -44.05 4.49 -8.16
C GLY A 320 -42.52 4.53 -8.18
N TYR A 321 -41.90 5.54 -7.58
CA TYR A 321 -40.44 5.65 -7.43
C TYR A 321 -39.95 5.05 -6.11
N ARG A 322 -38.64 4.95 -5.95
CA ARG A 322 -37.98 4.42 -4.74
C ARG A 322 -36.77 5.27 -4.40
N ALA A 323 -36.69 5.71 -3.15
CA ALA A 323 -35.50 6.38 -2.63
C ALA A 323 -34.34 5.37 -2.48
N VAL A 324 -33.11 5.85 -2.60
CA VAL A 324 -31.89 5.03 -2.48
C VAL A 324 -31.40 4.95 -1.04
N GLY A 325 -31.50 6.04 -0.27
CA GLY A 325 -30.95 6.08 1.08
C GLY A 325 -30.64 7.48 1.62
N VAL A 326 -29.79 7.52 2.64
CA VAL A 326 -29.36 8.75 3.34
C VAL A 326 -27.84 8.81 3.49
N ARG A 327 -27.29 10.00 3.61
CA ARG A 327 -25.89 10.26 4.00
C ARG A 327 -25.82 11.04 5.30
N ILE A 328 -24.95 10.59 6.21
CA ILE A 328 -24.57 11.26 7.46
C ILE A 328 -23.08 11.62 7.35
N ASP A 329 -22.72 12.88 7.60
CA ASP A 329 -21.35 13.42 7.50
C ASP A 329 -20.87 14.01 8.86
N SER A 330 -21.58 13.78 9.95
CA SER A 330 -21.27 14.33 11.28
C SER A 330 -21.99 13.60 12.43
N GLY A 331 -21.57 13.88 13.66
CA GLY A 331 -22.10 13.26 14.88
C GLY A 331 -21.58 11.83 15.12
N ASP A 332 -22.22 11.12 16.05
CA ASP A 332 -21.94 9.71 16.31
C ASP A 332 -22.54 8.83 15.21
N LEU A 333 -21.68 8.38 14.28
CA LEU A 333 -22.09 7.59 13.11
C LEU A 333 -22.66 6.21 13.49
N ALA A 334 -22.24 5.60 14.60
CA ALA A 334 -22.76 4.30 15.04
C ALA A 334 -24.17 4.45 15.62
N TYR A 335 -24.35 5.43 16.50
CA TYR A 335 -25.67 5.76 17.07
C TYR A 335 -26.64 6.24 15.98
N LEU A 336 -26.27 7.23 15.19
CA LEU A 336 -27.16 7.85 14.19
C LEU A 336 -27.54 6.88 13.06
N SER A 337 -26.63 5.99 12.63
CA SER A 337 -27.00 4.93 11.67
C SER A 337 -27.99 3.94 12.28
N SER A 338 -27.86 3.61 13.57
CA SER A 338 -28.80 2.73 14.27
C SER A 338 -30.18 3.39 14.43
N CYS A 339 -30.24 4.69 14.74
CA CYS A 339 -31.48 5.46 14.76
C CYS A 339 -32.17 5.49 13.39
N ALA A 340 -31.42 5.80 12.32
CA ALA A 340 -31.95 5.81 10.95
C ALA A 340 -32.52 4.44 10.54
N PHE A 341 -31.78 3.36 10.81
CA PHE A 341 -32.24 1.99 10.54
C PHE A 341 -33.53 1.63 11.29
N ASN A 342 -33.61 1.95 12.59
CA ASN A 342 -34.81 1.67 13.39
C ASN A 342 -36.04 2.44 12.87
N ILE A 343 -35.86 3.69 12.44
CA ILE A 343 -36.91 4.50 11.82
C ILE A 343 -37.35 3.89 10.48
N PHE A 344 -36.43 3.40 9.66
CA PHE A 344 -36.77 2.72 8.40
C PHE A 344 -37.51 1.39 8.65
N ASP A 345 -37.16 0.64 9.70
CA ASP A 345 -37.89 -0.56 10.10
C ASP A 345 -39.31 -0.23 10.60
N GLU A 346 -39.46 0.82 11.41
CA GLU A 346 -40.78 1.28 11.89
C GLU A 346 -41.67 1.76 10.74
N LEU A 347 -41.13 2.51 9.77
CA LEU A 347 -41.83 2.90 8.55
C LEU A 347 -42.25 1.69 7.70
N ALA A 348 -41.34 0.72 7.53
CA ALA A 348 -41.63 -0.52 6.80
C ALA A 348 -42.80 -1.28 7.44
N ASN A 349 -42.80 -1.43 8.76
CA ASN A 349 -43.87 -2.09 9.52
C ASN A 349 -45.19 -1.31 9.45
N LYS A 350 -45.16 -0.01 9.76
CA LYS A 350 -46.37 0.83 9.90
C LYS A 350 -47.12 1.02 8.58
N TYR A 351 -46.38 1.11 7.47
CA TYR A 351 -46.94 1.39 6.14
C TYR A 351 -46.89 0.19 5.18
N ASN A 352 -46.48 -1.00 5.67
CA ASN A 352 -46.30 -2.22 4.89
C ASN A 352 -45.40 -2.01 3.65
N GLN A 353 -44.27 -1.31 3.86
CA GLN A 353 -43.30 -0.93 2.83
C GLN A 353 -41.93 -1.57 3.08
N GLU A 354 -41.83 -2.89 2.90
CA GLU A 354 -40.61 -3.68 3.12
C GLU A 354 -39.32 -3.09 2.54
N TRP A 355 -39.43 -2.39 1.41
CA TRP A 355 -38.28 -1.80 0.73
C TRP A 355 -37.56 -0.71 1.55
N PHE A 356 -38.19 -0.10 2.56
CA PHE A 356 -37.50 0.83 3.48
C PHE A 356 -36.32 0.15 4.21
N ARG A 357 -36.41 -1.15 4.50
CA ARG A 357 -35.30 -1.94 5.08
C ARG A 357 -34.08 -2.07 4.17
N THR A 358 -34.24 -1.77 2.88
CA THR A 358 -33.17 -1.82 1.86
C THR A 358 -32.50 -0.46 1.60
N LEU A 359 -32.97 0.61 2.26
CA LEU A 359 -32.39 1.94 2.15
C LEU A 359 -30.93 1.95 2.60
N THR A 360 -30.06 2.51 1.76
CA THR A 360 -28.62 2.57 2.02
C THR A 360 -28.31 3.69 3.00
N ILE A 361 -27.72 3.36 4.15
CA ILE A 361 -27.11 4.33 5.05
C ILE A 361 -25.66 4.52 4.64
N VAL A 362 -25.35 5.71 4.12
CA VAL A 362 -23.99 6.14 3.78
C VAL A 362 -23.42 6.97 4.94
N ALA A 363 -22.22 6.67 5.39
CA ALA A 363 -21.48 7.52 6.32
C ALA A 363 -20.24 8.11 5.64
N SER A 364 -19.94 9.37 5.92
CA SER A 364 -18.70 10.04 5.57
C SER A 364 -18.18 10.87 6.76
N ASN A 365 -17.13 11.66 6.54
CA ASN A 365 -16.36 12.46 7.52
C ASN A 365 -15.32 11.70 8.36
N ASP A 366 -14.06 12.11 8.16
CA ASP A 366 -12.80 11.67 8.79
C ASP A 366 -12.58 10.16 9.04
N ILE A 367 -13.34 9.30 8.35
CA ILE A 367 -13.22 7.84 8.43
C ILE A 367 -11.80 7.38 8.09
N ASN A 368 -11.19 6.67 9.03
CA ASN A 368 -9.93 5.95 8.85
C ASN A 368 -10.08 4.46 9.22
N GLU A 369 -9.01 3.67 9.10
CA GLU A 369 -9.04 2.22 9.39
C GLU A 369 -9.47 1.92 10.84
N GLU A 370 -8.99 2.71 11.81
CA GLU A 370 -9.28 2.54 13.24
C GLU A 370 -10.73 2.95 13.55
N THR A 371 -11.26 3.99 12.89
CA THR A 371 -12.68 4.36 12.94
C THR A 371 -13.57 3.21 12.46
N ILE A 372 -13.26 2.56 11.34
CA ILE A 372 -14.07 1.45 10.81
C ILE A 372 -14.09 0.27 11.77
N VAL A 373 -12.94 -0.09 12.37
CA VAL A 373 -12.87 -1.14 13.39
C VAL A 373 -13.76 -0.79 14.59
N SER A 374 -13.66 0.44 15.11
CA SER A 374 -14.49 0.88 16.24
C SER A 374 -15.99 0.91 15.92
N LEU A 375 -16.38 1.32 14.71
CA LEU A 375 -17.78 1.29 14.28
C LEU A 375 -18.30 -0.16 14.16
N ASN A 376 -17.47 -1.10 13.68
CA ASN A 376 -17.83 -2.52 13.60
C ASN A 376 -18.07 -3.12 14.99
N GLU A 377 -17.22 -2.81 15.96
CA GLU A 377 -17.35 -3.23 17.37
C GLU A 377 -18.64 -2.70 18.01
N GLN A 378 -19.09 -1.51 17.62
CA GLN A 378 -20.35 -0.89 18.05
C GLN A 378 -21.60 -1.42 17.33
N GLY A 379 -21.45 -2.29 16.31
CA GLY A 379 -22.59 -2.92 15.62
C GLY A 379 -23.41 -1.97 14.74
N HIS A 380 -22.74 -0.98 14.12
CA HIS A 380 -23.34 0.05 13.25
C HIS A 380 -24.32 -0.48 12.19
N LYS A 381 -25.17 0.40 11.62
CA LYS A 381 -26.09 0.04 10.51
C LYS A 381 -25.72 0.65 9.15
N ILE A 382 -24.54 1.25 9.06
CA ILE A 382 -23.97 1.81 7.83
C ILE A 382 -23.75 0.72 6.78
N ASN A 383 -24.19 0.97 5.53
CA ASN A 383 -24.03 0.07 4.38
C ASN A 383 -22.93 0.52 3.42
N SER A 384 -22.55 1.81 3.46
CA SER A 384 -21.48 2.37 2.62
C SER A 384 -20.67 3.43 3.34
N PHE A 385 -19.34 3.41 3.17
CA PHE A 385 -18.46 4.48 3.64
C PHE A 385 -17.96 5.34 2.47
N GLY A 386 -18.08 6.66 2.61
CA GLY A 386 -17.51 7.68 1.73
C GLY A 386 -16.22 8.24 2.33
N ILE A 387 -15.07 7.82 1.82
CA ILE A 387 -13.77 8.05 2.47
C ILE A 387 -12.93 9.02 1.64
N GLY A 388 -12.40 10.04 2.33
CA GLY A 388 -11.68 11.16 1.71
C GLY A 388 -10.19 11.21 2.04
N THR A 389 -9.82 12.13 2.94
CA THR A 389 -8.43 12.51 3.25
C THR A 389 -7.53 11.31 3.52
N HIS A 390 -7.84 10.52 4.56
CA HIS A 390 -7.03 9.40 5.05
C HIS A 390 -6.68 8.37 3.97
N LEU A 391 -7.55 8.23 2.96
CA LEU A 391 -7.37 7.33 1.82
C LEU A 391 -6.40 7.91 0.78
N VAL A 392 -6.69 9.09 0.23
CA VAL A 392 -6.00 9.61 -0.97
C VAL A 392 -4.67 10.33 -0.66
N THR A 393 -4.51 10.85 0.56
CA THR A 393 -3.23 11.43 1.01
C THR A 393 -2.37 10.41 1.77
N CYS A 394 -2.92 9.23 2.06
CA CYS A 394 -2.29 8.21 2.91
C CYS A 394 -1.81 8.80 4.25
N GLN A 395 -2.63 9.62 4.90
CA GLN A 395 -2.26 10.53 6.00
C GLN A 395 -1.39 9.91 7.11
N LYS A 396 -1.62 8.63 7.48
CA LYS A 396 -0.81 7.89 8.47
C LYS A 396 0.66 7.69 8.05
N GLN A 397 0.93 7.60 6.75
CA GLN A 397 2.26 7.50 6.15
C GLN A 397 2.19 7.90 4.66
N PRO A 398 2.50 9.16 4.28
CA PRO A 398 2.29 9.66 2.91
C PRO A 398 3.37 9.24 1.89
N ALA A 399 4.29 8.33 2.25
CA ALA A 399 5.33 7.81 1.34
C ALA A 399 5.66 6.34 1.64
N LEU A 400 5.83 5.52 0.59
CA LEU A 400 6.20 4.11 0.71
C LEU A 400 7.70 3.91 0.98
N GLY A 401 8.56 4.74 0.37
CA GLY A 401 10.02 4.60 0.49
C GLY A 401 10.61 3.55 -0.46
N CYS A 402 10.13 3.53 -1.70
CA CYS A 402 10.85 2.86 -2.78
C CYS A 402 12.23 3.52 -3.01
N VAL A 403 13.18 2.71 -3.47
CA VAL A 403 14.55 3.08 -3.86
C VAL A 403 14.88 2.36 -5.16
N TYR A 404 15.67 3.01 -6.00
CA TYR A 404 16.14 2.50 -7.29
C TYR A 404 17.65 2.40 -7.22
N LYS A 405 18.27 1.25 -7.49
CA LYS A 405 19.71 1.06 -7.23
C LYS A 405 20.39 0.26 -8.32
N LEU A 406 21.55 0.75 -8.75
CA LEU A 406 22.49 0.02 -9.60
C LEU A 406 22.94 -1.24 -8.86
N VAL A 407 22.74 -2.40 -9.48
CA VAL A 407 23.13 -3.70 -8.94
C VAL A 407 24.19 -4.39 -9.80
N GLU A 408 24.40 -3.92 -11.05
CA GLU A 408 25.35 -4.50 -11.99
C GLU A 408 25.73 -3.48 -13.08
N ILE A 409 26.99 -3.48 -13.52
CA ILE A 409 27.51 -2.67 -14.64
C ILE A 409 28.58 -3.46 -15.39
N LYS A 410 28.51 -3.55 -16.73
CA LYS A 410 29.37 -4.41 -17.57
C LYS A 410 29.44 -5.88 -17.08
N ASN A 411 28.32 -6.41 -16.60
CA ASN A 411 28.20 -7.72 -15.93
C ASN A 411 29.05 -7.86 -14.64
N LEU A 412 29.56 -6.76 -14.08
CA LEU A 412 30.18 -6.72 -12.76
C LEU A 412 29.15 -6.28 -11.72
N SER A 413 28.94 -7.10 -10.70
CA SER A 413 28.00 -6.81 -9.61
C SER A 413 28.43 -5.60 -8.77
N CYS A 414 27.47 -4.73 -8.45
CA CYS A 414 27.68 -3.55 -7.61
C CYS A 414 27.06 -3.71 -6.23
N ILE A 415 27.76 -3.28 -5.19
CA ILE A 415 27.26 -3.21 -3.81
C ILE A 415 27.42 -1.78 -3.25
N LYS A 416 26.35 -1.24 -2.67
CA LYS A 416 26.37 0.03 -1.94
C LYS A 416 26.41 -0.26 -0.45
N LEU A 417 27.54 0.05 0.18
CA LEU A 417 27.73 -0.10 1.62
C LEU A 417 27.15 1.07 2.43
N SER A 418 26.92 0.87 3.72
CA SER A 418 26.22 1.80 4.59
C SER A 418 26.52 1.51 6.06
N LEU A 419 26.72 2.55 6.88
CA LEU A 419 26.83 2.42 8.34
C LEU A 419 25.55 1.77 8.94
N ASP A 420 24.40 2.12 8.38
CA ASP A 420 23.16 1.38 8.59
C ASP A 420 23.15 0.13 7.69
N ILE A 421 23.40 -1.03 8.29
CA ILE A 421 23.45 -2.34 7.64
C ILE A 421 22.14 -2.66 6.89
N GLN A 422 20.99 -2.16 7.36
CA GLN A 422 19.69 -2.38 6.69
C GLN A 422 19.58 -1.68 5.32
N LYS A 423 20.47 -0.72 5.05
CA LYS A 423 20.51 0.05 3.81
C LYS A 423 21.56 -0.47 2.81
N VAL A 424 22.30 -1.53 3.14
CA VAL A 424 23.18 -2.25 2.20
C VAL A 424 22.33 -2.89 1.09
N THR A 425 22.78 -2.77 -0.16
CA THR A 425 22.06 -3.30 -1.33
C THR A 425 22.47 -4.74 -1.63
N ILE A 426 21.55 -5.57 -2.09
CA ILE A 426 21.87 -6.93 -2.52
C ILE A 426 22.40 -6.87 -3.97
N PRO A 427 23.64 -7.31 -4.23
CA PRO A 427 24.31 -7.16 -5.54
C PRO A 427 23.71 -8.03 -6.65
N GLY A 428 24.07 -7.70 -7.90
CA GLY A 428 23.83 -8.49 -9.12
C GLY A 428 22.38 -8.61 -9.61
N LYS A 429 22.19 -9.14 -10.82
CA LYS A 429 20.88 -9.63 -11.28
C LYS A 429 20.33 -10.72 -10.35
N LYS A 430 19.10 -10.55 -9.88
CA LYS A 430 18.43 -11.48 -8.94
C LYS A 430 17.20 -12.16 -9.56
N ALA A 431 17.08 -13.46 -9.38
CA ALA A 431 15.86 -14.22 -9.62
C ALA A 431 15.08 -14.38 -8.31
N CYS A 432 13.81 -13.97 -8.30
CA CYS A 432 12.98 -13.96 -7.09
C CYS A 432 11.90 -15.03 -7.18
N TYR A 433 11.69 -15.79 -6.11
CA TYR A 433 10.72 -16.88 -6.03
C TYR A 433 9.82 -16.72 -4.82
N ARG A 434 8.54 -17.04 -4.99
CA ARG A 434 7.58 -17.14 -3.89
C ARG A 434 7.35 -18.61 -3.54
N LEU A 435 7.45 -18.93 -2.25
CA LEU A 435 7.24 -20.27 -1.71
C LEU A 435 5.81 -20.38 -1.16
N TYR A 436 5.08 -21.37 -1.65
CA TYR A 436 3.73 -21.70 -1.22
C TYR A 436 3.73 -23.01 -0.42
N GLY A 437 3.01 -23.03 0.70
CA GLY A 437 2.73 -24.26 1.42
C GLY A 437 1.62 -25.09 0.74
N HIS A 438 1.37 -26.28 1.27
CA HIS A 438 0.45 -27.29 0.71
C HIS A 438 -0.99 -26.80 0.41
N GLN A 439 -1.45 -25.72 1.05
CA GLN A 439 -2.78 -25.12 0.82
C GLN A 439 -2.76 -23.91 -0.14
N VAL A 440 -1.70 -23.74 -0.95
CA VAL A 440 -1.49 -22.56 -1.83
C VAL A 440 -1.43 -21.23 -1.03
N VAL A 441 -1.05 -21.33 0.24
CA VAL A 441 -0.86 -20.21 1.15
C VAL A 441 0.59 -19.75 1.12
N GLN A 442 0.81 -18.44 0.97
CA GLN A 442 2.16 -17.85 0.87
C GLN A 442 2.92 -18.01 2.20
N ARG A 443 4.10 -18.63 2.18
CA ARG A 443 4.93 -18.86 3.38
C ARG A 443 6.10 -17.89 3.51
N SER A 444 6.88 -17.73 2.44
CA SER A 444 8.10 -16.89 2.39
C SER A 444 8.50 -16.61 0.93
N SER A 445 9.46 -15.71 0.72
CA SER A 445 10.08 -15.47 -0.59
C SER A 445 11.60 -15.68 -0.51
N VAL A 446 12.19 -16.19 -1.59
CA VAL A 446 13.63 -16.47 -1.71
C VAL A 446 14.21 -15.77 -2.94
N MET A 447 15.34 -15.09 -2.77
CA MET A 447 16.13 -14.51 -3.85
C MET A 447 17.37 -15.36 -4.15
N LYS A 448 17.61 -15.63 -5.43
CA LYS A 448 18.80 -16.30 -5.98
C LYS A 448 19.55 -15.34 -6.92
N SER A 449 20.84 -15.58 -7.18
CA SER A 449 21.50 -14.98 -8.36
C SER A 449 20.77 -15.43 -9.63
N ALA A 450 20.66 -14.56 -10.63
CA ALA A 450 20.04 -14.91 -11.91
C ALA A 450 20.84 -15.98 -12.67
N GLU A 451 22.17 -15.96 -12.58
CA GLU A 451 23.07 -16.93 -13.25
C GLU A 451 22.87 -18.37 -12.72
N VAL A 452 22.48 -18.51 -11.45
CA VAL A 452 22.22 -19.81 -10.80
C VAL A 452 20.76 -20.25 -10.98
N ALA A 453 19.90 -19.42 -11.57
CA ALA A 453 18.50 -19.77 -11.82
C ALA A 453 18.32 -20.70 -13.03
N GLU A 454 19.23 -20.67 -14.01
CA GLU A 454 19.13 -21.47 -15.23
C GLU A 454 19.63 -22.92 -15.06
N SER A 455 20.48 -23.19 -14.06
CA SER A 455 21.15 -24.47 -13.86
C SER A 455 20.48 -25.42 -12.85
N GLY A 456 19.22 -25.18 -12.45
CA GLY A 456 18.60 -25.95 -11.36
C GLY A 456 17.09 -25.79 -11.20
N ILE A 457 16.32 -26.08 -12.26
CA ILE A 457 14.84 -26.23 -12.21
C ILE A 457 14.38 -27.66 -12.60
N GLY A 458 15.31 -28.53 -13.03
CA GLY A 458 15.10 -29.98 -13.03
C GLY A 458 15.29 -30.58 -11.62
N ASP A 459 14.83 -31.82 -11.44
CA ASP A 459 15.14 -32.72 -10.31
C ASP A 459 14.51 -32.45 -8.92
N VAL A 460 13.27 -31.94 -8.87
CA VAL A 460 12.40 -32.08 -7.67
C VAL A 460 10.96 -32.54 -7.99
N ALA A 461 10.63 -32.86 -9.24
CA ALA A 461 9.25 -33.17 -9.66
C ALA A 461 9.03 -34.61 -10.18
N GLU A 462 10.03 -35.28 -10.75
CA GLU A 462 9.87 -36.63 -11.35
C GLU A 462 11.05 -37.56 -11.03
N GLN A 463 11.03 -38.17 -9.84
CA GLN A 463 11.62 -39.50 -9.59
C GLN A 463 11.14 -40.00 -8.22
N GLY A 464 10.06 -40.78 -8.21
CA GLY A 464 9.40 -41.23 -6.98
C GLY A 464 8.37 -42.34 -7.15
N ALA A 465 8.38 -43.04 -8.29
CA ALA A 465 7.51 -44.19 -8.54
C ALA A 465 8.37 -45.41 -8.92
N GLY A 466 8.60 -46.29 -7.94
CA GLY A 466 9.21 -47.61 -8.16
C GLY A 466 10.72 -47.71 -7.92
N ALA A 467 11.11 -48.10 -6.70
CA ALA A 467 12.11 -49.15 -6.43
C ALA A 467 12.29 -49.29 -4.91
N ALA A 468 12.02 -50.47 -4.37
CA ALA A 468 12.37 -50.81 -2.98
C ALA A 468 13.77 -51.44 -2.91
N ALA A 469 14.34 -51.39 -1.70
CA ALA A 469 15.49 -52.17 -1.22
C ALA A 469 16.93 -51.75 -1.61
N THR A 470 17.85 -52.09 -0.70
CA THR A 470 19.31 -51.92 -0.72
C THR A 470 19.83 -50.48 -0.54
N GLY A 471 20.20 -50.16 0.70
CA GLY A 471 20.67 -48.82 1.07
C GLY A 471 22.10 -48.52 0.64
N ARG A 472 22.31 -47.34 0.07
CA ARG A 472 23.59 -46.61 0.12
C ARG A 472 23.35 -45.29 0.83
N ARG A 473 23.84 -45.19 2.07
CA ARG A 473 23.74 -43.99 2.92
C ARG A 473 24.71 -42.92 2.40
N VAL A 474 24.19 -41.78 1.97
CA VAL A 474 24.96 -40.54 1.82
C VAL A 474 24.76 -39.73 3.10
N TRP A 475 25.84 -39.18 3.65
CA TRP A 475 25.90 -38.76 5.06
C TRP A 475 25.43 -37.32 5.28
N SER A 476 24.58 -37.11 6.29
CA SER A 476 24.45 -35.85 7.01
C SER A 476 24.49 -36.11 8.52
N CYS A 477 25.46 -35.50 9.22
CA CYS A 477 25.54 -35.43 10.67
C CYS A 477 26.04 -34.03 11.05
N ILE A 478 25.54 -33.48 12.16
CA ILE A 478 25.93 -32.18 12.72
C ILE A 478 26.18 -32.37 14.23
N LEU A 479 27.04 -31.53 14.82
CA LEU A 479 27.26 -31.25 16.26
C LEU A 479 28.12 -32.26 17.06
N PRO A 480 28.78 -31.85 18.18
CA PRO A 480 28.79 -30.51 18.81
C PRO A 480 30.16 -29.86 19.13
N MET A 481 30.07 -28.56 19.42
CA MET A 481 30.83 -27.64 20.31
C MET A 481 32.23 -27.93 20.90
N ALA A 482 32.95 -26.80 20.99
CA ALA A 482 33.82 -26.31 22.09
C ALA A 482 35.16 -27.00 22.38
N LEU A 483 36.17 -26.14 22.49
CA LEU A 483 37.38 -26.37 23.27
C LEU A 483 37.14 -25.71 24.63
N GLN A 484 37.11 -26.49 25.72
CA GLN A 484 37.31 -25.98 27.07
C GLN A 484 38.14 -26.99 27.84
N GLU A 485 39.40 -26.62 28.11
CA GLU A 485 40.09 -27.13 29.29
C GLU A 485 40.03 -26.03 30.34
N ASN A 486 39.32 -26.29 31.44
CA ASN A 486 39.70 -25.74 32.74
C ASN A 486 40.51 -26.83 33.46
N LEU A 487 41.73 -26.51 33.86
CA LEU A 487 42.38 -27.15 35.00
C LEU A 487 42.99 -26.07 35.90
N GLU A 488 42.59 -26.06 37.16
CA GLU A 488 43.19 -25.23 38.21
C GLU A 488 44.26 -26.01 39.00
N GLY A 489 45.40 -25.35 39.24
CA GLY A 489 46.35 -25.66 40.33
C GLY A 489 47.28 -26.88 40.17
N PRO A 490 48.28 -27.07 41.07
CA PRO A 490 48.64 -26.26 42.27
C PRO A 490 50.10 -25.71 42.26
N GLY A 491 50.45 -24.89 43.26
CA GLY A 491 51.65 -24.02 43.22
C GLY A 491 52.99 -24.49 43.83
N GLU A 492 53.91 -23.51 43.93
CA GLU A 492 55.28 -23.54 44.52
C GLU A 492 56.30 -24.52 43.86
N ARG A 493 57.60 -24.20 43.67
CA ARG A 493 58.51 -23.40 44.52
C ARG A 493 59.78 -22.91 43.75
N ALA A 494 60.70 -22.27 44.45
CA ALA A 494 61.77 -21.40 43.94
C ALA A 494 63.03 -22.04 43.27
N ARG A 495 63.64 -21.25 42.35
CA ARG A 495 65.07 -21.13 41.94
C ARG A 495 65.83 -22.27 41.20
N LEU A 496 66.50 -21.83 40.12
CA LEU A 496 67.83 -22.21 39.58
C LEU A 496 68.05 -23.54 38.80
N THR A 497 68.63 -23.36 37.59
CA THR A 497 69.63 -24.18 36.85
C THR A 497 69.32 -25.57 36.25
N SER A 498 69.71 -25.68 34.96
CA SER A 498 70.37 -26.81 34.25
C SER A 498 69.66 -28.12 33.83
N GLU A 499 69.63 -28.33 32.50
CA GLU A 499 69.94 -29.58 31.74
C GLU A 499 68.88 -30.75 31.59
N PRO A 500 69.03 -31.72 30.63
CA PRO A 500 67.95 -31.98 29.64
C PRO A 500 67.54 -33.48 29.39
N ARG A 501 66.83 -33.73 28.25
CA ARG A 501 66.31 -35.01 27.64
C ARG A 501 64.87 -35.38 28.06
N GLY A 502 63.97 -35.96 27.23
CA GLY A 502 63.93 -36.22 25.78
C GLY A 502 62.78 -37.18 25.34
N SER A 503 62.34 -37.13 24.07
CA SER A 503 61.40 -38.07 23.35
C SER A 503 59.89 -38.03 23.75
N SER A 504 58.86 -38.29 22.91
CA SER A 504 58.75 -38.63 21.45
C SER A 504 57.37 -38.25 20.83
N SER A 505 57.31 -38.12 19.48
CA SER A 505 56.18 -38.32 18.49
C SER A 505 54.68 -38.38 18.91
N SER A 506 53.67 -37.94 18.14
CA SER A 506 53.58 -37.46 16.73
C SER A 506 52.21 -36.78 16.36
N PHE A 507 52.17 -36.12 15.18
CA PHE A 507 51.07 -35.35 14.55
C PHE A 507 49.69 -36.04 14.32
N ARG A 508 48.57 -35.28 14.30
CA ARG A 508 47.86 -34.83 13.07
C ARG A 508 46.65 -33.86 13.26
N ARG A 509 46.39 -33.07 12.20
CA ARG A 509 45.39 -31.98 11.99
C ARG A 509 43.90 -32.32 12.24
N VAL A 510 43.09 -31.28 12.48
CA VAL A 510 41.60 -31.25 12.38
C VAL A 510 41.13 -30.08 11.47
N VAL A 511 39.93 -30.19 10.86
CA VAL A 511 39.36 -29.29 9.82
C VAL A 511 37.88 -28.94 10.12
N TRP A 512 37.42 -27.75 9.68
CA TRP A 512 36.11 -27.10 9.96
C TRP A 512 34.95 -27.37 8.96
N ARG A 513 33.68 -27.26 9.41
CA ARG A 513 32.38 -27.08 8.67
C ARG A 513 31.26 -26.62 9.65
N ARG A 514 30.04 -26.14 9.31
CA ARG A 514 29.45 -25.19 8.30
C ARG A 514 27.94 -24.97 8.67
N GLY A 515 27.27 -23.88 8.23
CA GLY A 515 25.81 -23.67 8.40
C GLY A 515 25.27 -22.36 7.76
N CYS A 516 23.95 -22.28 7.48
CA CYS A 516 23.27 -21.15 6.82
C CYS A 516 22.89 -20.01 7.80
N CYS A 517 22.74 -18.77 7.30
CA CYS A 517 22.58 -17.58 8.14
C CYS A 517 21.18 -16.91 8.04
N TYR A 518 20.63 -16.52 9.19
CA TYR A 518 19.36 -15.80 9.30
C TYR A 518 19.56 -14.31 9.53
N ALA A 519 18.58 -13.50 9.13
CA ALA A 519 18.38 -12.15 9.65
C ALA A 519 17.02 -12.12 10.36
N CYS A 520 17.02 -11.84 11.67
CA CYS A 520 15.82 -11.70 12.48
C CYS A 520 15.89 -10.40 13.26
N GLU A 521 14.82 -9.61 13.26
CA GLU A 521 14.71 -8.43 14.11
C GLU A 521 13.96 -8.81 15.40
N SER A 522 14.47 -8.37 16.55
CA SER A 522 13.77 -8.40 17.83
C SER A 522 13.31 -6.98 18.17
N THR A 523 12.00 -6.73 18.18
CA THR A 523 11.44 -5.44 18.61
C THR A 523 11.36 -5.37 20.13
N ALA A 524 12.32 -4.68 20.76
CA ALA A 524 12.21 -4.27 22.15
C ALA A 524 11.64 -2.84 22.22
N ASN A 525 10.47 -2.67 22.83
CA ASN A 525 9.89 -1.35 23.09
C ASN A 525 10.65 -0.65 24.21
N VAL A 526 11.09 0.59 23.96
CA VAL A 526 11.47 1.54 25.01
C VAL A 526 10.72 2.85 24.77
N HIS A 527 9.76 3.16 25.65
CA HIS A 527 9.15 4.48 25.69
C HIS A 527 10.13 5.47 26.35
N ALA A 528 10.60 6.45 25.58
CA ALA A 528 11.19 7.66 26.13
C ALA A 528 10.11 8.77 26.12
N SER A 529 9.64 9.17 27.31
CA SER A 529 8.73 10.30 27.45
C SER A 529 9.49 11.57 27.79
N GLU A 530 9.83 12.37 26.79
CA GLU A 530 10.36 13.72 27.02
C GLU A 530 9.22 14.71 27.26
N LYS A 531 8.89 14.94 28.54
CA LYS A 531 8.13 16.13 28.96
C LYS A 531 9.11 17.27 29.27
N GLY A 532 9.41 18.10 28.28
CA GLY A 532 10.04 19.39 28.50
C GLY A 532 9.04 20.38 29.10
N ASN A 533 9.28 20.85 30.32
CA ASN A 533 8.51 21.93 30.95
C ASN A 533 9.48 22.99 31.46
N LEU A 534 9.34 24.23 30.97
CA LEU A 534 10.04 25.41 31.49
C LEU A 534 9.04 26.58 31.54
N CYS A 535 8.38 26.73 32.68
CA CYS A 535 7.69 27.95 33.06
C CYS A 535 8.36 28.51 34.33
N GLN A 536 8.66 29.81 34.33
CA GLN A 536 9.22 30.53 35.47
C GLN A 536 8.09 31.09 36.36
N GLY A 537 8.42 31.41 37.62
CA GLY A 537 7.69 32.44 38.38
C GLY A 537 6.82 31.94 39.54
N GLN A 538 7.39 32.04 40.75
CA GLN A 538 6.75 31.96 42.07
C GLN A 538 5.89 33.24 42.38
N PRO A 539 5.13 33.37 43.52
CA PRO A 539 5.40 32.78 44.85
C PRO A 539 4.23 32.35 45.79
N ALA A 540 4.63 31.54 46.80
CA ALA A 540 4.18 31.44 48.21
C ALA A 540 2.67 31.35 48.59
N SER A 541 2.25 30.36 49.40
CA SER A 541 2.46 30.33 50.87
C SER A 541 2.17 28.94 51.52
N PRO A 542 2.58 28.67 52.78
CA PRO A 542 2.53 27.34 53.44
C PRO A 542 1.47 27.31 54.59
N PRO A 543 1.48 26.38 55.58
CA PRO A 543 2.16 25.07 55.75
C PRO A 543 1.16 23.91 56.08
N ASP A 544 1.66 22.67 56.22
CA ASP A 544 1.71 21.98 57.53
C ASP A 544 2.15 20.50 57.42
N ALA A 545 2.78 20.02 58.48
CA ALA A 545 3.28 18.66 58.61
C ALA A 545 2.53 17.88 59.69
N ASN A 546 2.27 16.59 59.48
CA ASN A 546 2.57 15.57 60.49
C ASN A 546 2.43 14.11 60.01
N ASN A 547 3.40 13.32 60.49
CA ASN A 547 3.46 11.87 60.69
C ASN A 547 2.23 10.99 60.35
N SER A 548 2.50 9.89 59.64
CA SER A 548 2.15 8.55 60.13
C SER A 548 3.15 7.50 59.64
N THR A 549 3.21 6.35 60.32
CA THR A 549 4.38 5.47 60.37
C THR A 549 4.30 4.21 59.50
N ALA A 550 5.46 3.86 58.94
CA ALA A 550 5.99 2.51 58.70
C ALA A 550 5.04 1.32 58.45
N SER A 551 5.23 0.65 57.31
CA SER A 551 5.60 -0.77 57.36
C SER A 551 6.54 -1.12 56.19
N SER A 552 7.36 -2.15 56.39
CA SER A 552 8.50 -2.47 55.54
C SER A 552 8.24 -3.70 54.66
N ARG A 553 8.82 -3.68 53.44
CA ARG A 553 9.40 -4.86 52.77
C ARG A 553 10.40 -4.38 51.72
N GLY A 554 11.68 -4.64 51.98
CA GLY A 554 12.76 -4.28 51.08
C GLY A 554 12.94 -5.29 49.96
N GLY A 555 13.28 -4.80 48.76
CA GLY A 555 13.82 -5.55 47.65
C GLY A 555 14.76 -4.64 46.88
N ALA A 556 16.06 -4.78 47.09
CA ALA A 556 17.04 -3.85 46.55
C ALA A 556 17.19 -4.02 45.03
N PHE A 557 17.01 -2.93 44.28
CA PHE A 557 17.39 -2.84 42.87
C PHE A 557 18.64 -1.96 42.76
N LEU A 558 19.81 -2.60 42.69
CA LEU A 558 21.06 -1.93 42.38
C LEU A 558 21.17 -1.75 40.87
N SER A 559 20.96 -0.54 40.37
CA SER A 559 21.29 -0.18 39.00
C SER A 559 22.82 -0.08 38.84
N ARG A 560 23.42 -1.07 38.18
CA ARG A 560 24.76 -0.93 37.58
C ARG A 560 24.62 -0.83 36.07
N THR A 561 24.97 0.33 35.54
CA THR A 561 25.15 0.56 34.11
C THR A 561 26.49 -0.02 33.68
N HIS A 562 26.48 -1.14 32.96
CA HIS A 562 27.60 -1.60 32.15
C HIS A 562 27.13 -1.89 30.74
N SER A 563 27.87 -1.36 29.77
CA SER A 563 27.74 -1.66 28.35
C SER A 563 28.66 -2.84 28.01
N GLU A 564 28.08 -3.98 27.65
CA GLU A 564 28.82 -5.17 27.22
C GLU A 564 28.26 -5.73 25.90
N PRO A 565 29.08 -6.48 25.13
CA PRO A 565 28.72 -6.94 23.79
C PRO A 565 27.77 -8.15 23.79
N ILE A 566 27.32 -8.54 22.59
CA ILE A 566 26.29 -9.55 22.37
C ILE A 566 26.74 -10.95 22.85
N GLU A 567 26.21 -11.40 23.99
CA GLU A 567 26.21 -12.81 24.36
C GLU A 567 25.00 -13.56 23.76
N ALA A 568 25.20 -14.84 23.46
CA ALA A 568 24.18 -15.71 22.88
C ALA A 568 23.35 -16.41 23.97
N ILE A 569 22.11 -15.96 24.18
CA ILE A 569 21.15 -16.68 25.03
C ILE A 569 20.59 -17.88 24.25
N GLY A 570 21.08 -19.08 24.57
CA GLY A 570 20.57 -20.34 24.04
C GLY A 570 19.22 -20.71 24.65
N ALA A 571 18.14 -20.56 23.88
CA ALA A 571 16.88 -21.24 24.15
C ALA A 571 16.88 -22.59 23.42
N SER A 572 16.67 -23.68 24.16
CA SER A 572 16.69 -25.05 23.63
C SER A 572 15.45 -25.37 22.78
N LEU A 573 15.47 -24.97 21.51
CA LEU A 573 14.60 -25.55 20.47
C LEU A 573 15.13 -26.93 20.10
N SER A 574 14.58 -27.95 20.75
CA SER A 574 14.86 -29.35 20.46
C SER A 574 14.27 -29.75 19.11
N GLY A 575 15.15 -29.99 18.13
CA GLY A 575 14.96 -30.96 17.06
C GLY A 575 13.69 -30.90 16.21
N GLU A 576 13.58 -29.91 15.33
CA GLU A 576 12.98 -30.10 14.01
C GLU A 576 13.89 -29.45 12.95
N SER A 577 14.49 -30.28 12.09
CA SER A 577 15.21 -29.84 10.91
C SER A 577 14.20 -29.46 9.83
N ASP A 578 14.18 -28.19 9.44
CA ASP A 578 13.23 -27.58 8.49
C ASP A 578 13.52 -28.00 7.02
N GLU A 579 13.66 -29.31 6.77
CA GLU A 579 13.49 -29.88 5.43
C GLU A 579 12.00 -29.75 5.08
N MET A 580 11.68 -29.02 4.01
CA MET A 580 10.30 -28.68 3.64
C MET A 580 9.78 -29.51 2.44
N PRO A 581 9.25 -30.73 2.67
CA PRO A 581 8.57 -31.47 1.61
C PRO A 581 7.27 -30.77 1.17
N GLY A 582 6.99 -30.77 -0.14
CA GLY A 582 5.72 -30.30 -0.70
C GLY A 582 5.55 -28.79 -0.85
N VAL A 583 6.64 -28.05 -1.11
CA VAL A 583 6.61 -26.61 -1.45
C VAL A 583 6.45 -26.40 -2.95
N VAL A 584 5.45 -25.61 -3.36
CA VAL A 584 5.31 -25.15 -4.75
C VAL A 584 6.05 -23.82 -4.90
N THR A 585 7.01 -23.77 -5.82
CA THR A 585 7.73 -22.55 -6.19
C THR A 585 7.04 -21.85 -7.35
N ARG A 586 6.96 -20.52 -7.34
CA ARG A 586 6.61 -19.73 -8.52
C ARG A 586 7.61 -18.60 -8.75
N PRO A 587 8.12 -18.38 -9.97
CA PRO A 587 8.94 -17.22 -10.27
C PRO A 587 8.11 -15.94 -10.10
N TRP A 588 8.67 -14.99 -9.36
CA TRP A 588 7.99 -13.82 -8.85
C TRP A 588 8.18 -12.59 -9.74
N VAL A 589 9.42 -12.39 -10.20
CA VAL A 589 9.71 -11.61 -11.40
C VAL A 589 9.64 -12.60 -12.57
N GLN A 590 8.54 -12.56 -13.33
CA GLN A 590 8.50 -13.31 -14.60
C GLN A 590 9.38 -12.59 -15.62
N PRO A 591 10.09 -13.31 -16.50
CA PRO A 591 10.80 -12.71 -17.62
C PRO A 591 9.80 -12.05 -18.58
N ARG A 592 9.56 -10.75 -18.40
CA ARG A 592 9.04 -9.87 -19.47
C ARG A 592 10.22 -9.55 -20.38
N ALA A 593 10.63 -10.53 -21.17
CA ALA A 593 11.70 -10.37 -22.14
C ALA A 593 11.24 -9.41 -23.26
N ALA A 594 11.51 -8.13 -23.07
CA ALA A 594 11.39 -7.12 -24.12
C ALA A 594 12.64 -7.19 -25.03
N GLN A 595 12.65 -8.12 -25.99
CA GLN A 595 13.52 -7.99 -27.15
C GLN A 595 12.93 -6.91 -28.05
N ARG A 596 13.55 -5.72 -28.02
CA ARG A 596 12.93 -4.43 -28.42
C ARG A 596 11.73 -4.09 -27.54
N LEU A 597 11.24 -2.85 -27.62
CA LEU A 597 10.10 -2.35 -26.83
C LEU A 597 8.73 -2.88 -27.32
N GLN A 598 8.70 -4.12 -27.83
CA GLN A 598 7.47 -4.89 -27.97
C GLN A 598 7.06 -5.35 -26.57
N ILE A 599 5.88 -4.95 -26.10
CA ILE A 599 5.35 -5.50 -24.86
C ILE A 599 5.06 -6.99 -25.11
N ALA A 600 5.83 -7.88 -24.49
CA ALA A 600 5.75 -9.32 -24.74
C ALA A 600 4.38 -9.96 -24.42
N ARG A 601 3.49 -9.20 -23.77
CA ARG A 601 2.07 -9.51 -23.52
C ARG A 601 1.28 -8.21 -23.47
N GLU A 602 -0.01 -8.25 -23.82
CA GLU A 602 -0.91 -7.10 -23.66
C GLU A 602 -1.00 -6.64 -22.19
N LEU A 603 -1.28 -5.36 -21.99
CA LEU A 603 -1.51 -4.80 -20.66
C LEU A 603 -2.87 -5.30 -20.13
N PRO A 604 -2.93 -5.85 -18.89
CA PRO A 604 -4.19 -6.32 -18.33
C PRO A 604 -5.16 -5.16 -18.06
N THR A 605 -6.46 -5.42 -18.19
CA THR A 605 -7.50 -4.45 -17.83
C THR A 605 -7.48 -4.12 -16.33
N LEU A 606 -8.04 -2.98 -15.96
CA LEU A 606 -8.13 -2.54 -14.57
C LEU A 606 -8.82 -3.60 -13.68
N ASP A 607 -9.87 -4.25 -14.19
CA ASP A 607 -10.58 -5.33 -13.49
C ASP A 607 -9.74 -6.60 -13.33
N ALA A 608 -8.93 -6.97 -14.34
CA ALA A 608 -8.01 -8.10 -14.24
C ALA A 608 -6.91 -7.83 -13.18
N ILE A 609 -6.45 -6.59 -13.06
CA ILE A 609 -5.54 -6.17 -11.99
C ILE A 609 -6.26 -6.20 -10.63
N ARG A 610 -7.47 -5.62 -10.51
CA ARG A 610 -8.28 -5.62 -9.28
C ARG A 610 -8.55 -7.05 -8.78
N ASN A 611 -8.85 -7.98 -9.68
CA ASN A 611 -9.05 -9.38 -9.31
C ASN A 611 -7.75 -10.05 -8.85
N ARG A 612 -6.60 -9.72 -9.45
CA ARG A 612 -5.27 -10.15 -8.95
C ARG A 612 -4.98 -9.62 -7.54
N VAL A 613 -5.40 -8.39 -7.20
CA VAL A 613 -5.31 -7.86 -5.81
C VAL A 613 -6.11 -8.75 -4.85
N LYS A 614 -7.38 -9.03 -5.17
CA LYS A 614 -8.23 -9.92 -4.35
C LYS A 614 -7.61 -11.31 -4.17
N GLU A 615 -7.14 -11.94 -5.24
CA GLU A 615 -6.51 -13.27 -5.20
C GLU A 615 -5.19 -13.26 -4.40
N SER A 616 -4.36 -12.24 -4.58
CA SER A 616 -3.08 -12.14 -3.89
C SER A 616 -3.25 -11.84 -2.40
N LEU A 617 -4.30 -11.14 -1.99
CA LEU A 617 -4.67 -10.97 -0.58
C LEU A 617 -5.34 -12.22 -0.01
N LYS A 618 -6.12 -12.96 -0.80
CA LYS A 618 -6.75 -14.23 -0.39
C LYS A 618 -5.71 -15.32 -0.08
N THR A 619 -4.65 -15.42 -0.89
CA THR A 619 -3.56 -16.39 -0.70
C THR A 619 -2.54 -16.01 0.38
N LEU A 620 -2.61 -14.78 0.91
CA LEU A 620 -1.78 -14.33 2.03
C LEU A 620 -2.33 -14.86 3.37
N ARG A 621 -1.44 -15.27 4.29
CA ARG A 621 -1.87 -15.78 5.61
C ARG A 621 -2.63 -14.71 6.42
N PRO A 622 -3.61 -15.08 7.27
CA PRO A 622 -4.33 -14.14 8.10
C PRO A 622 -3.46 -13.35 9.10
N ASP A 623 -2.41 -13.97 9.66
CA ASP A 623 -1.49 -13.34 10.62
C ASP A 623 -0.71 -12.16 10.05
N ILE A 624 -0.38 -12.20 8.75
CA ILE A 624 0.31 -11.11 8.03
C ILE A 624 -0.65 -9.95 7.71
N LYS A 625 -1.96 -10.24 7.58
CA LYS A 625 -3.00 -9.27 7.21
C LYS A 625 -3.56 -8.47 8.39
N ARG A 626 -3.15 -8.77 9.63
CA ARG A 626 -3.67 -8.11 10.83
C ARG A 626 -3.33 -6.62 10.82
N THR A 627 -4.29 -5.79 11.25
CA THR A 627 -4.07 -4.36 11.51
C THR A 627 -3.12 -4.14 12.69
N LEU A 628 -3.27 -4.95 13.74
CA LEU A 628 -2.47 -4.90 14.97
C LEU A 628 -1.52 -6.09 15.05
N ASN A 629 -0.24 -5.80 15.34
CA ASN A 629 0.84 -6.77 15.51
C ASN A 629 0.84 -7.90 14.44
N PRO A 630 0.87 -7.56 13.14
CA PRO A 630 1.00 -8.54 12.07
C PRO A 630 2.31 -9.31 12.18
N THR A 631 2.28 -10.59 11.80
CA THR A 631 3.48 -11.44 11.81
C THR A 631 4.38 -11.11 10.61
N PRO A 632 5.70 -10.85 10.81
CA PRO A 632 6.61 -10.52 9.74
C PRO A 632 6.67 -11.54 8.61
N TYR A 633 6.66 -11.06 7.36
CA TYR A 633 6.85 -11.94 6.21
C TYR A 633 8.32 -12.21 5.93
N LYS A 634 8.72 -13.50 5.94
CA LYS A 634 10.11 -13.90 5.74
C LYS A 634 10.54 -13.74 4.27
N VAL A 635 11.53 -12.86 4.06
CA VAL A 635 12.30 -12.73 2.80
C VAL A 635 13.72 -13.23 3.05
N SER A 636 14.17 -14.20 2.27
CA SER A 636 15.48 -14.85 2.42
C SER A 636 16.29 -14.76 1.13
N VAL A 637 17.61 -14.93 1.25
CA VAL A 637 18.54 -15.12 0.12
C VAL A 637 19.05 -16.56 0.12
N SER A 638 19.37 -17.10 -1.05
CA SER A 638 20.10 -18.38 -1.16
C SER A 638 21.51 -18.26 -0.61
N ASP A 639 22.06 -19.35 -0.07
CA ASP A 639 23.43 -19.39 0.49
C ASP A 639 24.49 -18.85 -0.47
N HIS A 640 24.42 -19.18 -1.75
CA HIS A 640 25.37 -18.68 -2.75
C HIS A 640 25.32 -17.14 -2.87
N LEU A 641 24.13 -16.55 -2.94
CA LEU A 641 23.94 -15.09 -2.97
C LEU A 641 24.35 -14.43 -1.64
N TYR A 642 24.16 -15.10 -0.51
CA TYR A 642 24.62 -14.62 0.80
C TYR A 642 26.16 -14.56 0.86
N MET A 643 26.84 -15.65 0.48
CA MET A 643 28.30 -15.71 0.47
C MET A 643 28.90 -14.71 -0.52
N PHE A 644 28.34 -14.60 -1.72
CA PHE A 644 28.75 -13.62 -2.72
C PHE A 644 28.61 -12.16 -2.23
N MET A 645 27.52 -11.84 -1.52
CA MET A 645 27.33 -10.53 -0.90
C MET A 645 28.37 -10.26 0.20
N HIS A 646 28.76 -11.29 0.97
CA HIS A 646 29.78 -11.17 2.01
C HIS A 646 31.19 -10.99 1.41
N GLU A 647 31.53 -11.74 0.35
CA GLU A 647 32.78 -11.59 -0.41
C GLU A 647 32.91 -10.18 -1.00
N LEU A 648 31.87 -9.69 -1.69
CA LEU A 648 31.84 -8.33 -2.22
C LEU A 648 31.93 -7.25 -1.13
N TRP A 649 31.36 -7.50 0.06
CA TRP A 649 31.50 -6.57 1.18
C TRP A 649 32.94 -6.48 1.67
N LEU A 650 33.61 -7.62 1.90
CA LEU A 650 35.00 -7.67 2.34
C LEU A 650 35.96 -7.03 1.32
N GLN A 651 35.69 -7.17 0.01
CA GLN A 651 36.48 -6.53 -1.05
C GLN A 651 36.36 -5.00 -1.07
N ASN A 652 35.19 -4.45 -0.72
CA ASN A 652 34.91 -3.01 -0.81
C ASN A 652 35.06 -2.26 0.53
N ALA A 653 35.14 -2.99 1.65
CA ALA A 653 35.48 -2.46 2.96
C ALA A 653 36.64 -3.29 3.55
N PRO A 654 37.88 -3.09 3.07
CA PRO A 654 39.04 -3.76 3.66
C PRO A 654 39.11 -3.39 5.15
N ILE A 655 39.23 -4.42 5.99
CA ILE A 655 39.46 -4.26 7.42
C ILE A 655 40.80 -3.53 7.57
N GLY A 656 40.78 -2.32 8.14
CA GLY A 656 42.02 -1.64 8.50
C GLY A 656 42.80 -2.50 9.50
N GLU A 657 44.09 -2.71 9.27
CA GLU A 657 44.94 -3.35 10.25
C GLU A 657 44.86 -2.57 11.57
N LEU A 658 44.62 -3.28 12.67
CA LEU A 658 44.70 -2.71 14.01
C LEU A 658 46.19 -2.51 14.35
N SER A 659 46.71 -1.35 13.96
CA SER A 659 48.06 -0.86 14.25
C SER A 659 48.20 -0.34 15.68
#